data_AF-A0A935W6Z5-F1
#
_entry.id   AF-A0A935W6Z5-F1
#
_cell.length_a   1.000
_cell.length_b   1.000
_cell.length_c   1.000
_cell.angle_alpha   90.00
_cell.angle_beta   90.00
_cell.angle_gamma   90.00
#
_symmetry.space_group_name_H-M   'P 1'
#
loop_
_entity.id
_entity.type
_entity.pdbx_description
1 polymer ?
#
loop_
_entity_poly.entity_id
_entity_poly.type
_entity_poly.pdbx_seq_one_letter_code
_entity_poly.pdbx_strand_id
1 'polypeptide(L)'
;MKIKLNIFGYLLVFALFSGNVFSQVINDPLQGSTVGTKYGGSFNSEGYQPGIGNNHILYDINPNTIVNGYIEFEVKGFNPASLPVDEDHAFAILYDGRGISEPVAYFNDFKYNYFRWNFHWRQNKNAFKCVVTCAAPTAERINSTYAVYPGGGDLRDWFSEPTGTGITWNTSTWYKMKIEWNNKTFTASVNGTVVWTTSGPYDYVPQDLRIWLGSGPDKYNADVNVTYRNFKLVDLGGGSTNYLNISPTSKSVSSSAGSASFNVTSNVSWNISDNATWITLAPSSGSNNASVTATYQQNTSTSSRTATLTLTGGGFTRTATVTQSGSTATDYLTVSKDTLETISLVDTLSFQITSNISWTISESLDWISVTPVSGTNNATVLVDFLENQSFSKRSGFITVSGGGITKNIFVVQNGIYPYINVDPDTHNVDYSGGQVVSEITSNVNWVVDKNVDWVTLSTSDSSGNVSLLITCSKNNNKEARETSIAVHNDSISKSITIKQGSSNFYLSAFPSSWNVSRNSGSVNFSVESNVNWSIINQSDWIKTSVIDSSGNAVVSAQYTRNTDTTSRVADLIITNDELSDTVKIIQAAAPPVTIDVQINPANSGTVNGAGTFGQGSSIKLEAISSEGWKFDNWTENSTILSVDTLYSLVLNASKVIVANFSINTAIRESNIIPTEFVLSQNYPNPFNPSTNIQFGLPKRSNVIIKIHNVLGKEVSLLLNETLEEGLYRISFNASNLPSGMYFYTIDADNFKATKKMLLIK
;
A
#
# COMPACT_ATOMS: atom_id res chain seq x y z
N MET A 1 -19.15 52.79 -75.27
CA MET A 1 -17.98 53.72 -75.40
C MET A 1 -18.37 54.82 -76.38
N LYS A 2 -18.15 56.13 -76.14
CA LYS A 2 -17.55 56.86 -75.00
C LYS A 2 -18.38 58.15 -74.79
N ILE A 3 -19.03 58.36 -73.64
CA ILE A 3 -20.03 59.43 -73.49
C ILE A 3 -19.84 60.27 -72.21
N LYS A 4 -19.96 61.59 -72.37
CA LYS A 4 -19.97 62.67 -71.37
C LYS A 4 -21.35 62.77 -70.70
N LEU A 5 -21.48 63.45 -69.55
CA LEU A 5 -22.21 64.74 -69.49
C LEU A 5 -22.01 65.52 -68.16
N ASN A 6 -22.05 66.84 -68.26
CA ASN A 6 -22.26 67.80 -67.15
C ASN A 6 -23.78 67.99 -66.90
N ILE A 7 -24.17 68.65 -65.79
CA ILE A 7 -24.80 70.01 -65.79
C ILE A 7 -25.18 70.49 -64.36
N PHE A 8 -25.22 71.82 -64.20
CA PHE A 8 -25.45 72.61 -62.98
C PHE A 8 -26.94 72.77 -62.56
N GLY A 9 -27.16 72.90 -61.24
CA GLY A 9 -27.83 74.05 -60.59
C GLY A 9 -29.34 74.30 -60.71
N TYR A 10 -30.02 74.58 -59.58
CA TYR A 10 -30.57 75.92 -59.22
C TYR A 10 -31.22 75.91 -57.81
N LEU A 11 -31.56 77.10 -57.29
CA LEU A 11 -31.89 77.39 -55.88
C LEU A 11 -33.32 77.98 -55.72
N LEU A 12 -33.99 77.64 -54.61
CA LEU A 12 -35.13 78.32 -53.94
C LEU A 12 -36.44 78.62 -54.71
N VAL A 13 -37.57 78.16 -54.14
CA VAL A 13 -38.67 79.03 -53.64
C VAL A 13 -39.36 78.28 -52.47
N PHE A 14 -39.66 78.98 -51.37
CA PHE A 14 -40.53 78.49 -50.29
C PHE A 14 -42.02 78.72 -50.65
N ALA A 15 -42.87 77.72 -50.45
CA ALA A 15 -44.33 77.90 -50.45
C ALA A 15 -44.92 77.28 -49.17
N LEU A 16 -45.74 78.07 -48.46
CA LEU A 16 -46.43 77.65 -47.24
C LEU A 16 -47.54 76.65 -47.57
N PHE A 17 -47.47 75.44 -47.02
CA PHE A 17 -48.58 74.49 -47.05
C PHE A 17 -49.44 74.64 -45.79
N SER A 18 -50.45 75.52 -45.88
CA SER A 18 -51.59 75.50 -44.96
C SER A 18 -52.65 74.52 -45.47
N GLY A 19 -52.94 73.49 -44.68
CA GLY A 19 -54.21 72.74 -44.70
C GLY A 19 -54.68 72.13 -46.04
N ASN A 20 -54.41 70.85 -46.24
CA ASN A 20 -55.35 69.97 -46.94
C ASN A 20 -55.45 68.64 -46.20
N VAL A 21 -56.63 68.36 -45.65
CA VAL A 21 -56.97 67.05 -45.10
C VAL A 21 -57.16 66.11 -46.28
N PHE A 22 -56.25 65.15 -46.45
CA PHE A 22 -56.44 64.08 -47.42
C PHE A 22 -57.49 63.12 -46.89
N SER A 23 -58.74 63.27 -47.32
CA SER A 23 -59.74 62.21 -47.19
C SER A 23 -59.35 61.06 -48.13
N GLN A 24 -58.95 59.92 -47.56
CA GLN A 24 -58.70 58.73 -48.37
C GLN A 24 -60.04 58.11 -48.76
N VAL A 25 -60.36 58.17 -50.06
CA VAL A 25 -61.55 57.54 -50.63
C VAL A 25 -61.14 56.23 -51.28
N ILE A 26 -61.63 55.12 -50.74
CA ILE A 26 -61.59 53.81 -51.38
C ILE A 26 -62.92 53.65 -52.13
N ASN A 27 -62.93 54.01 -53.42
CA ASN A 27 -64.07 53.75 -54.31
C ASN A 27 -63.94 52.32 -54.86
N ASP A 28 -64.98 51.50 -54.71
CA ASP A 28 -65.20 50.36 -55.61
C ASP A 28 -66.54 50.57 -56.34
N PRO A 29 -66.54 50.99 -57.61
CA PRO A 29 -67.79 51.31 -58.31
C PRO A 29 -68.75 50.11 -58.46
N LEU A 30 -68.31 48.88 -58.15
CA LEU A 30 -69.08 47.63 -58.29
C LEU A 30 -69.74 47.48 -59.67
N GLN A 31 -69.03 47.91 -60.71
CA GLN A 31 -69.19 47.42 -62.08
C GLN A 31 -67.91 46.66 -62.50
N GLY A 32 -67.67 45.52 -61.83
CA GLY A 32 -66.55 44.60 -62.15
C GLY A 32 -65.17 44.99 -61.60
N SER A 33 -65.08 45.97 -60.70
CA SER A 33 -63.88 46.26 -59.92
C SER A 33 -63.70 45.26 -58.77
N THR A 34 -62.45 45.06 -58.33
CA THR A 34 -62.06 44.12 -57.27
C THR A 34 -61.13 44.77 -56.25
N VAL A 35 -61.60 45.84 -55.61
CA VAL A 35 -61.02 46.32 -54.35
C VAL A 35 -61.68 45.55 -53.22
N GLY A 36 -61.08 44.41 -52.84
CA GLY A 36 -61.59 43.53 -51.79
C GLY A 36 -61.67 42.07 -52.22
N THR A 37 -61.55 41.15 -51.27
CA THR A 37 -61.59 39.70 -51.52
C THR A 37 -63.03 39.23 -51.58
N LYS A 38 -63.45 38.70 -52.73
CA LYS A 38 -64.81 38.24 -52.98
C LYS A 38 -64.99 36.77 -52.62
N TYR A 39 -66.05 36.48 -51.86
CA TYR A 39 -66.46 35.12 -51.51
C TYR A 39 -67.89 34.86 -51.99
N GLY A 40 -68.02 34.14 -53.10
CA GLY A 40 -69.32 33.80 -53.71
C GLY A 40 -69.97 34.94 -54.52
N GLY A 41 -71.16 34.69 -55.08
CA GLY A 41 -71.90 35.63 -55.94
C GLY A 41 -71.31 35.92 -57.33
N SER A 42 -72.00 36.76 -58.11
CA SER A 42 -71.63 37.13 -59.49
C SER A 42 -71.77 38.64 -59.74
N PHE A 43 -71.16 39.13 -60.82
CA PHE A 43 -71.42 40.48 -61.32
C PHE A 43 -72.24 40.36 -62.60
N ASN A 44 -73.25 41.22 -62.75
CA ASN A 44 -74.04 41.38 -63.97
C ASN A 44 -73.82 42.81 -64.54
N SER A 45 -74.50 43.17 -65.63
CA SER A 45 -74.36 44.49 -66.26
C SER A 45 -74.88 45.67 -65.43
N GLU A 46 -75.61 45.40 -64.34
CA GLU A 46 -76.14 46.42 -63.43
C GLU A 46 -75.31 46.58 -62.14
N GLY A 47 -74.66 45.52 -61.67
CA GLY A 47 -73.77 45.55 -60.50
C GLY A 47 -73.43 44.17 -59.92
N TYR A 48 -73.08 44.15 -58.62
CA TYR A 48 -72.85 42.93 -57.84
C TYR A 48 -74.18 42.28 -57.44
N GLN A 49 -74.31 40.99 -57.68
CA GLN A 49 -75.45 40.17 -57.31
C GLN A 49 -74.95 39.00 -56.44
N PRO A 50 -75.25 38.97 -55.13
CA PRO A 50 -74.63 38.04 -54.19
C PRO A 50 -75.01 36.58 -54.42
N GLY A 51 -76.21 36.31 -54.95
CA GLY A 51 -76.77 34.95 -54.96
C GLY A 51 -77.10 34.43 -53.56
N ILE A 52 -77.58 33.18 -53.50
CA ILE A 52 -78.09 32.56 -52.26
C ILE A 52 -76.95 32.11 -51.35
N GLY A 53 -77.05 32.38 -50.04
CA GLY A 53 -76.13 31.90 -49.01
C GLY A 53 -75.09 32.92 -48.54
N ASN A 54 -73.91 32.43 -48.11
CA ASN A 54 -72.92 33.18 -47.32
C ASN A 54 -72.05 34.15 -48.15
N ASN A 55 -72.58 34.75 -49.20
CA ASN A 55 -71.82 35.52 -50.18
C ASN A 55 -71.45 36.92 -49.66
N HIS A 56 -70.19 37.35 -49.80
CA HIS A 56 -69.69 38.61 -49.23
C HIS A 56 -68.43 39.18 -49.91
N ILE A 57 -68.05 40.40 -49.53
CA ILE A 57 -66.84 41.08 -50.00
C ILE A 57 -66.04 41.58 -48.77
N LEU A 58 -64.84 41.04 -48.59
CA LEU A 58 -63.90 41.37 -47.51
C LEU A 58 -63.04 42.58 -47.89
N TYR A 59 -62.91 43.54 -46.98
CA TYR A 59 -62.03 44.70 -47.12
C TYR A 59 -60.99 44.72 -45.98
N ASP A 60 -59.74 44.34 -46.27
CA ASP A 60 -58.64 44.42 -45.30
C ASP A 60 -58.27 45.89 -45.01
N ILE A 61 -58.95 46.50 -44.05
CA ILE A 61 -58.60 47.83 -43.52
C ILE A 61 -57.47 47.70 -42.50
N ASN A 62 -56.33 48.33 -42.77
CA ASN A 62 -55.17 48.32 -41.89
C ASN A 62 -55.52 48.91 -40.50
N PRO A 63 -55.18 48.25 -39.37
CA PRO A 63 -55.78 48.44 -38.04
C PRO A 63 -55.77 49.84 -37.37
N ASN A 64 -55.32 50.90 -38.03
CA ASN A 64 -55.25 52.27 -37.50
C ASN A 64 -55.80 53.35 -38.47
N THR A 65 -56.48 52.99 -39.57
CA THR A 65 -56.63 53.93 -40.72
C THR A 65 -57.94 54.73 -40.85
N ILE A 66 -59.07 54.34 -40.23
CA ILE A 66 -60.35 55.11 -40.35
C ILE A 66 -61.09 55.20 -39.01
N VAL A 67 -60.73 56.18 -38.17
CA VAL A 67 -61.39 56.43 -36.88
C VAL A 67 -62.81 56.97 -37.07
N ASN A 68 -62.99 57.89 -38.03
CA ASN A 68 -64.28 58.47 -38.39
C ASN A 68 -64.47 58.32 -39.90
N GLY A 69 -65.57 57.73 -40.34
CA GLY A 69 -65.76 57.42 -41.75
C GLY A 69 -67.19 57.05 -42.09
N TYR A 70 -67.43 56.80 -43.38
CA TYR A 70 -68.69 56.24 -43.84
C TYR A 70 -68.49 55.27 -44.99
N ILE A 71 -69.41 54.32 -45.11
CA ILE A 71 -69.64 53.62 -46.37
C ILE A 71 -70.91 54.14 -47.05
N GLU A 72 -70.94 54.03 -48.37
CA GLU A 72 -72.04 54.44 -49.22
C GLU A 72 -72.17 53.44 -50.37
N PHE A 73 -73.41 53.04 -50.70
CA PHE A 73 -73.69 52.10 -51.79
C PHE A 73 -75.12 52.28 -52.32
N GLU A 74 -75.38 51.85 -53.55
CA GLU A 74 -76.73 51.80 -54.11
C GLU A 74 -77.25 50.37 -54.14
N VAL A 75 -78.51 50.16 -53.77
CA VAL A 75 -79.23 48.89 -53.88
C VAL A 75 -80.48 49.06 -54.76
N LYS A 76 -80.70 48.12 -55.68
CA LYS A 76 -81.89 48.13 -56.55
C LYS A 76 -83.10 47.64 -55.77
N GLY A 77 -84.24 48.29 -55.98
CA GLY A 77 -85.49 47.87 -55.36
C GLY A 77 -85.94 46.47 -55.79
N PHE A 78 -86.67 45.82 -54.89
CA PHE A 78 -87.32 44.52 -55.08
C PHE A 78 -88.82 44.66 -54.81
N ASN A 79 -89.60 43.60 -55.03
CA ASN A 79 -91.03 43.59 -54.71
C ASN A 79 -91.25 43.17 -53.25
N PRO A 80 -91.81 44.02 -52.37
CA PRO A 80 -92.18 43.66 -51.00
C PRO A 80 -92.94 42.33 -50.85
N ALA A 81 -93.76 41.96 -51.84
CA ALA A 81 -94.58 40.75 -51.83
C ALA A 81 -93.81 39.46 -52.22
N SER A 82 -92.54 39.54 -52.62
CA SER A 82 -91.70 38.35 -52.88
C SER A 82 -90.93 37.86 -51.66
N LEU A 83 -91.19 38.42 -50.47
CA LEU A 83 -90.55 38.02 -49.21
C LEU A 83 -91.58 37.37 -48.25
N PRO A 84 -91.15 36.43 -47.38
CA PRO A 84 -91.98 35.87 -46.31
C PRO A 84 -92.63 36.95 -45.44
N VAL A 85 -93.84 36.68 -44.96
CA VAL A 85 -94.59 37.63 -44.12
C VAL A 85 -94.16 37.49 -42.65
N ASP A 86 -94.07 38.63 -41.95
CA ASP A 86 -93.75 38.79 -40.52
C ASP A 86 -92.29 38.58 -40.05
N GLU A 87 -91.29 38.62 -40.94
CA GLU A 87 -89.87 38.46 -40.58
C GLU A 87 -88.99 39.70 -40.85
N ASP A 88 -87.82 39.76 -40.20
CA ASP A 88 -86.81 40.83 -40.31
C ASP A 88 -85.79 40.49 -41.41
N HIS A 89 -85.84 41.19 -42.55
CA HIS A 89 -84.96 40.90 -43.70
C HIS A 89 -83.71 41.77 -43.71
N ALA A 90 -82.52 41.16 -43.70
CA ALA A 90 -81.24 41.85 -43.62
C ALA A 90 -80.63 42.11 -45.02
N PHE A 91 -80.35 43.38 -45.32
CA PHE A 91 -79.88 43.84 -46.64
C PHE A 91 -78.37 44.09 -46.69
N ALA A 92 -77.78 44.49 -45.58
CA ALA A 92 -76.34 44.65 -45.43
C ALA A 92 -75.94 44.43 -43.97
N ILE A 93 -74.78 43.81 -43.77
CA ILE A 93 -74.18 43.60 -42.45
C ILE A 93 -72.72 44.05 -42.52
N LEU A 94 -72.31 44.92 -41.59
CA LEU A 94 -70.92 45.33 -41.39
C LEU A 94 -70.45 44.76 -40.07
N TYR A 95 -69.23 44.27 -39.98
CA TYR A 95 -68.68 43.80 -38.71
C TYR A 95 -67.15 43.88 -38.65
N ASP A 96 -66.61 43.95 -37.44
CA ASP A 96 -65.16 43.85 -37.18
C ASP A 96 -64.80 42.37 -36.95
N GLY A 97 -63.97 41.80 -37.84
CA GLY A 97 -63.71 40.36 -37.96
C GLY A 97 -62.62 39.79 -37.04
N ARG A 98 -62.04 40.60 -36.15
CA ARG A 98 -60.83 40.30 -35.37
C ARG A 98 -60.78 38.90 -34.73
N GLY A 99 -60.08 38.00 -35.42
CA GLY A 99 -59.75 36.64 -34.96
C GLY A 99 -60.62 35.53 -35.55
N ILE A 100 -61.72 35.87 -36.20
CA ILE A 100 -62.66 34.92 -36.78
C ILE A 100 -62.17 34.50 -38.18
N SER A 101 -61.87 33.21 -38.34
CA SER A 101 -61.57 32.59 -39.63
C SER A 101 -62.84 32.42 -40.46
N GLU A 102 -62.74 32.70 -41.76
CA GLU A 102 -63.85 32.49 -42.72
C GLU A 102 -63.94 31.01 -43.14
N PRO A 103 -65.13 30.53 -43.58
CA PRO A 103 -66.42 31.22 -43.65
C PRO A 103 -67.34 30.90 -42.45
N VAL A 104 -68.03 31.92 -41.94
CA VAL A 104 -68.99 31.79 -40.83
C VAL A 104 -70.29 31.13 -41.29
N ALA A 105 -70.71 30.07 -40.60
CA ALA A 105 -72.04 29.47 -40.69
C ALA A 105 -72.81 29.71 -39.38
N TYR A 106 -74.11 30.04 -39.47
CA TYR A 106 -75.00 30.41 -38.37
C TYR A 106 -74.63 31.67 -37.55
N PHE A 107 -75.52 32.66 -37.53
CA PHE A 107 -75.25 34.00 -36.97
C PHE A 107 -75.32 34.12 -35.44
N ASN A 108 -75.72 33.07 -34.71
CA ASN A 108 -75.92 33.13 -33.26
C ASN A 108 -74.59 33.34 -32.51
N ASP A 109 -73.54 32.63 -32.91
CA ASP A 109 -72.26 32.61 -32.19
C ASP A 109 -71.41 33.88 -32.43
N PHE A 110 -71.78 34.69 -33.42
CA PHE A 110 -71.07 35.92 -33.84
C PHE A 110 -71.92 37.19 -33.66
N LYS A 111 -72.86 37.15 -32.71
CA LYS A 111 -73.60 38.34 -32.33
C LYS A 111 -72.73 39.36 -31.58
N TYR A 112 -71.70 38.90 -30.89
CA TYR A 112 -70.89 39.66 -29.94
C TYR A 112 -69.49 40.03 -30.48
N ASN A 113 -69.38 40.24 -31.79
CA ASN A 113 -68.17 40.82 -32.38
C ASN A 113 -67.91 42.22 -31.77
N TYR A 114 -66.67 42.71 -31.82
CA TYR A 114 -66.32 44.03 -31.29
C TYR A 114 -67.23 45.14 -31.82
N PHE A 115 -67.61 45.00 -33.09
CA PHE A 115 -68.66 45.78 -33.72
C PHE A 115 -69.41 44.92 -34.74
N ARG A 116 -70.74 45.05 -34.78
CA ARG A 116 -71.63 44.49 -35.79
C ARG A 116 -72.80 45.45 -36.01
N TRP A 117 -73.07 45.79 -37.27
CA TRP A 117 -74.22 46.58 -37.70
C TRP A 117 -75.03 45.75 -38.69
N ASN A 118 -76.33 45.58 -38.45
CA ASN A 118 -77.26 44.93 -39.38
C ASN A 118 -78.31 45.97 -39.84
N PHE A 119 -78.53 46.07 -41.15
CA PHE A 119 -79.53 46.96 -41.74
C PHE A 119 -80.69 46.13 -42.31
N HIS A 120 -81.88 46.29 -41.72
CA HIS A 120 -83.06 45.47 -41.96
C HIS A 120 -84.21 46.28 -42.59
N TRP A 121 -85.14 45.59 -43.25
CA TRP A 121 -86.45 46.13 -43.63
C TRP A 121 -87.58 45.21 -43.14
N ARG A 122 -88.69 45.80 -42.69
CA ARG A 122 -89.89 45.11 -42.18
C ARG A 122 -91.10 45.36 -43.07
N GLN A 123 -91.65 44.29 -43.62
CA GLN A 123 -92.85 44.32 -44.49
C GLN A 123 -94.08 44.88 -43.76
N ASN A 124 -94.36 44.39 -42.55
CA ASN A 124 -95.50 44.77 -41.71
C ASN A 124 -95.44 46.20 -41.14
N LYS A 125 -94.30 46.91 -41.27
CA LYS A 125 -94.14 48.34 -40.91
C LYS A 125 -93.84 49.25 -42.11
N ASN A 126 -93.57 48.68 -43.29
CA ASN A 126 -93.04 49.35 -44.48
C ASN A 126 -91.88 50.32 -44.18
N ALA A 127 -90.96 49.90 -43.30
CA ALA A 127 -89.91 50.76 -42.75
C ALA A 127 -88.59 50.00 -42.60
N PHE A 128 -87.49 50.75 -42.59
CA PHE A 128 -86.16 50.23 -42.26
C PHE A 128 -85.94 50.19 -40.75
N LYS A 129 -85.18 49.19 -40.29
CA LYS A 129 -84.67 49.09 -38.92
C LYS A 129 -83.17 48.88 -38.96
N CYS A 130 -82.48 49.43 -37.97
CA CYS A 130 -81.07 49.20 -37.75
C CYS A 130 -80.86 48.47 -36.41
N VAL A 131 -79.88 47.56 -36.35
CA VAL A 131 -79.41 46.93 -35.11
C VAL A 131 -77.89 46.97 -35.07
N VAL A 132 -77.33 47.74 -34.13
CA VAL A 132 -75.89 47.77 -33.82
C VAL A 132 -75.62 46.98 -32.54
N THR A 133 -74.52 46.24 -32.51
CA THR A 133 -74.00 45.51 -31.35
C THR A 133 -72.50 45.77 -31.27
N CYS A 134 -71.99 45.97 -30.05
CA CYS A 134 -70.58 46.27 -29.82
C CYS A 134 -70.12 45.72 -28.47
N ALA A 135 -68.82 45.41 -28.36
CA ALA A 135 -68.21 44.82 -27.18
C ALA A 135 -67.12 45.73 -26.58
N ALA A 136 -66.68 45.42 -25.37
CA ALA A 136 -65.55 46.11 -24.74
C ALA A 136 -64.23 45.88 -25.51
N PRO A 137 -63.29 46.85 -25.53
CA PRO A 137 -62.00 46.67 -26.18
C PRO A 137 -61.15 45.57 -25.53
N THR A 138 -60.74 44.58 -26.32
CA THR A 138 -59.75 43.56 -25.95
C THR A 138 -58.55 43.60 -26.91
N ALA A 139 -57.37 43.21 -26.41
CA ALA A 139 -56.14 43.14 -27.20
C ALA A 139 -55.95 41.79 -27.92
N GLU A 140 -56.77 40.79 -27.59
CA GLU A 140 -56.68 39.42 -28.10
C GLU A 140 -57.65 39.19 -29.27
N ARG A 141 -57.23 38.36 -30.23
CA ARG A 141 -58.09 37.91 -31.34
C ARG A 141 -59.14 36.91 -30.81
N ILE A 142 -60.42 37.18 -31.08
CA ILE A 142 -61.53 36.31 -30.68
C ILE A 142 -61.41 35.00 -31.46
N ASN A 143 -61.39 33.85 -30.80
CA ASN A 143 -61.12 32.58 -31.48
C ASN A 143 -62.32 32.08 -32.33
N SER A 144 -62.03 31.18 -33.26
CA SER A 144 -62.92 30.77 -34.35
C SER A 144 -64.13 29.92 -33.96
N THR A 145 -64.29 29.53 -32.70
CA THR A 145 -65.25 28.46 -32.31
C THR A 145 -66.41 28.97 -31.45
N TYR A 146 -66.22 30.02 -30.66
CA TYR A 146 -67.29 30.76 -29.97
C TYR A 146 -66.85 32.20 -29.74
N ALA A 147 -67.70 33.21 -30.00
CA ALA A 147 -67.42 34.55 -29.49
C ALA A 147 -67.50 34.54 -27.96
N VAL A 148 -66.36 34.73 -27.29
CA VAL A 148 -66.28 34.80 -25.83
C VAL A 148 -67.15 35.95 -25.35
N TYR A 149 -68.22 35.62 -24.63
CA TYR A 149 -69.28 36.55 -24.20
C TYR A 149 -68.69 37.68 -23.34
N PRO A 150 -68.44 38.89 -23.90
CA PRO A 150 -67.77 39.95 -23.18
C PRO A 150 -68.86 40.71 -22.43
N GLY A 151 -69.09 40.33 -21.16
CA GLY A 151 -70.26 40.68 -20.32
C GLY A 151 -70.82 42.09 -20.54
N GLY A 152 -71.70 42.22 -21.53
CA GLY A 152 -72.17 43.49 -22.07
C GLY A 152 -73.58 43.31 -22.61
N GLY A 153 -74.47 44.22 -22.24
CA GLY A 153 -75.88 44.12 -22.58
C GLY A 153 -76.12 44.20 -24.09
N ASP A 154 -77.04 43.36 -24.55
CA ASP A 154 -77.73 43.55 -25.82
C ASP A 154 -78.41 44.94 -25.78
N LEU A 155 -77.83 45.95 -26.42
CA LEU A 155 -78.48 47.27 -26.64
C LEU A 155 -79.57 47.15 -27.71
N ARG A 156 -80.49 46.19 -27.51
CA ARG A 156 -81.72 46.08 -28.28
C ARG A 156 -82.69 47.12 -27.75
N ASP A 157 -82.81 48.22 -28.46
CA ASP A 157 -84.00 49.03 -28.33
C ASP A 157 -85.19 48.28 -28.96
N TRP A 158 -86.01 47.69 -28.09
CA TRP A 158 -87.31 47.09 -28.44
C TRP A 158 -88.46 48.07 -28.27
N PHE A 159 -88.25 49.27 -27.71
CA PHE A 159 -89.33 50.15 -27.24
C PHE A 159 -89.33 51.56 -27.86
N SER A 160 -88.21 52.07 -28.37
CA SER A 160 -88.13 53.25 -29.23
C SER A 160 -87.87 52.83 -30.69
N GLU A 161 -88.93 52.36 -31.37
CA GLU A 161 -88.91 52.33 -32.84
C GLU A 161 -88.88 53.78 -33.37
N PRO A 162 -88.00 54.15 -34.32
CA PRO A 162 -88.13 55.42 -35.02
C PRO A 162 -89.45 55.44 -35.78
N THR A 163 -90.40 56.26 -35.32
CA THR A 163 -91.64 56.50 -36.04
C THR A 163 -91.37 57.42 -37.22
N GLY A 164 -91.45 56.85 -38.43
CA GLY A 164 -91.56 57.63 -39.66
C GLY A 164 -90.37 57.48 -40.62
N THR A 165 -90.53 56.62 -41.61
CA THR A 165 -90.41 56.98 -43.04
C THR A 165 -90.89 55.77 -43.84
N GLY A 166 -92.17 55.81 -44.25
CA GLY A 166 -92.74 54.76 -45.09
C GLY A 166 -92.17 54.84 -46.51
N ILE A 167 -91.11 54.08 -46.78
CA ILE A 167 -90.43 54.08 -48.08
C ILE A 167 -91.02 52.96 -48.94
N THR A 168 -91.91 53.33 -49.87
CA THR A 168 -92.45 52.39 -50.86
C THR A 168 -91.37 52.02 -51.88
N TRP A 169 -91.02 50.73 -51.92
CA TRP A 169 -90.04 50.20 -52.87
C TRP A 169 -90.61 50.07 -54.29
N ASN A 170 -89.82 50.46 -55.28
CA ASN A 170 -90.08 50.23 -56.71
C ASN A 170 -88.92 49.42 -57.31
N THR A 171 -89.25 48.31 -57.98
CA THR A 171 -88.29 47.35 -58.56
C THR A 171 -87.34 47.92 -59.62
N SER A 172 -87.67 49.09 -60.18
CA SER A 172 -86.85 49.80 -61.17
C SER A 172 -86.03 50.95 -60.59
N THR A 173 -86.18 51.25 -59.29
CA THR A 173 -85.52 52.38 -58.62
C THR A 173 -84.29 51.93 -57.84
N TRP A 174 -83.23 52.74 -57.89
CA TRP A 174 -82.03 52.57 -57.07
C TRP A 174 -82.12 53.46 -55.84
N TYR A 175 -81.80 52.89 -54.67
CA TYR A 175 -81.82 53.58 -53.39
C TYR A 175 -80.41 53.67 -52.83
N LYS A 176 -79.99 54.88 -52.50
CA LYS A 176 -78.65 55.20 -52.03
C LYS A 176 -78.60 55.08 -50.51
N MET A 177 -77.85 54.10 -50.02
CA MET A 177 -77.63 53.83 -48.61
C MET A 177 -76.31 54.45 -48.17
N LYS A 178 -76.29 55.11 -47.01
CA LYS A 178 -75.06 55.60 -46.38
C LYS A 178 -75.07 55.25 -44.89
N ILE A 179 -73.98 54.66 -44.42
CA ILE A 179 -73.75 54.23 -43.03
C ILE A 179 -72.47 54.92 -42.55
N GLU A 180 -72.60 55.79 -41.55
CA GLU A 180 -71.54 56.66 -41.02
C GLU A 180 -71.23 56.31 -39.56
N TRP A 181 -69.94 56.29 -39.21
CA TRP A 181 -69.45 56.19 -37.86
C TRP A 181 -68.52 57.38 -37.54
N ASN A 182 -68.73 57.96 -36.36
CA ASN A 182 -67.87 58.99 -35.78
C ASN A 182 -67.56 58.55 -34.36
N ASN A 183 -66.48 57.77 -34.21
CA ASN A 183 -65.99 57.19 -32.97
C ASN A 183 -67.02 56.39 -32.14
N LYS A 184 -67.93 57.04 -31.42
CA LYS A 184 -69.02 56.41 -30.67
C LYS A 184 -70.38 56.49 -31.35
N THR A 185 -70.59 57.44 -32.27
CA THR A 185 -71.90 57.72 -32.88
C THR A 185 -72.04 57.07 -34.24
N PHE A 186 -73.23 56.54 -34.52
CA PHE A 186 -73.53 55.67 -35.65
C PHE A 186 -74.83 56.13 -36.32
N THR A 187 -74.77 56.55 -37.58
CA THR A 187 -75.91 57.10 -38.34
C THR A 187 -76.15 56.36 -39.66
N ALA A 188 -77.40 55.98 -39.93
CA ALA A 188 -77.82 55.44 -41.22
C ALA A 188 -78.77 56.40 -41.93
N SER A 189 -78.59 56.54 -43.25
CA SER A 189 -79.43 57.37 -44.11
C SER A 189 -79.77 56.69 -45.44
N VAL A 190 -80.97 56.97 -45.95
CA VAL A 190 -81.50 56.49 -47.22
C VAL A 190 -81.82 57.70 -48.10
N ASN A 191 -81.23 57.76 -49.29
CA ASN A 191 -81.31 58.90 -50.21
C ASN A 191 -80.98 60.25 -49.56
N GLY A 192 -80.08 60.24 -48.56
CA GLY A 192 -79.66 61.42 -47.78
C GLY A 192 -80.52 61.72 -46.54
N THR A 193 -81.71 61.13 -46.41
CA THR A 193 -82.55 61.26 -45.20
C THR A 193 -82.04 60.33 -44.11
N VAL A 194 -81.69 60.86 -42.94
CA VAL A 194 -81.34 60.04 -41.76
C VAL A 194 -82.56 59.25 -41.32
N VAL A 195 -82.45 57.91 -41.33
CA VAL A 195 -83.52 57.00 -40.89
C VAL A 195 -83.26 56.44 -39.49
N TRP A 196 -82.02 56.51 -39.00
CA TRP A 196 -81.64 56.02 -37.67
C TRP A 196 -80.32 56.62 -37.19
N THR A 197 -80.16 56.79 -35.87
CA THR A 197 -78.89 57.12 -35.23
C THR A 197 -78.83 56.53 -33.82
N THR A 198 -77.66 56.04 -33.40
CA THR A 198 -77.37 55.64 -32.01
C THR A 198 -75.97 56.08 -31.56
N SER A 199 -75.61 55.82 -30.31
CA SER A 199 -74.21 55.86 -29.87
C SER A 199 -73.86 54.67 -28.98
N GLY A 200 -72.68 54.09 -29.21
CA GLY A 200 -72.17 52.96 -28.44
C GLY A 200 -71.43 53.39 -27.16
N PRO A 201 -71.31 52.49 -26.16
CA PRO A 201 -70.59 52.75 -24.91
C PRO A 201 -69.06 52.88 -25.08
N TYR A 202 -68.49 52.33 -26.15
CA TYR A 202 -67.04 52.26 -26.37
C TYR A 202 -66.63 52.95 -27.68
N ASP A 203 -65.45 53.56 -27.67
CA ASP A 203 -64.82 54.19 -28.84
C ASP A 203 -64.54 53.13 -29.91
N TYR A 204 -65.14 53.26 -31.09
CA TYR A 204 -65.00 52.29 -32.18
C TYR A 204 -63.94 52.74 -33.19
N VAL A 205 -62.95 51.87 -33.38
CA VAL A 205 -61.97 51.96 -34.47
C VAL A 205 -62.00 50.62 -35.23
N PRO A 206 -62.32 50.59 -36.54
CA PRO A 206 -62.27 49.38 -37.35
C PRO A 206 -60.85 48.81 -37.42
N GLN A 207 -60.69 47.49 -37.23
CA GLN A 207 -59.40 46.81 -37.37
C GLN A 207 -59.37 45.69 -38.43
N ASP A 208 -60.53 45.13 -38.77
CA ASP A 208 -60.74 44.13 -39.84
C ASP A 208 -62.20 44.28 -40.31
N LEU A 209 -62.48 45.25 -41.19
CA LEU A 209 -63.87 45.61 -41.55
C LEU A 209 -64.42 44.72 -42.67
N ARG A 210 -65.37 43.85 -42.32
CA ARG A 210 -66.00 42.92 -43.25
C ARG A 210 -67.39 43.38 -43.62
N ILE A 211 -67.73 43.23 -44.90
CA ILE A 211 -69.01 43.70 -45.46
C ILE A 211 -69.72 42.55 -46.16
N TRP A 212 -70.95 42.32 -45.74
CA TRP A 212 -71.84 41.30 -46.25
C TRP A 212 -73.07 41.96 -46.87
N LEU A 213 -73.47 41.50 -48.06
CA LEU A 213 -74.45 42.14 -48.95
C LEU A 213 -75.41 41.09 -49.52
N GLY A 214 -76.31 40.49 -48.71
CA GLY A 214 -77.32 39.51 -49.15
C GLY A 214 -76.80 38.06 -49.34
N SER A 215 -77.63 37.01 -49.28
CA SER A 215 -79.06 36.92 -48.92
C SER A 215 -79.27 35.85 -47.82
N GLY A 216 -78.86 36.19 -46.60
CA GLY A 216 -78.73 35.34 -45.40
C GLY A 216 -77.74 34.16 -45.51
N PRO A 217 -76.85 33.99 -44.51
CA PRO A 217 -76.55 32.66 -43.97
C PRO A 217 -77.71 31.98 -43.22
N ASP A 218 -78.80 32.71 -42.98
CA ASP A 218 -79.91 32.26 -42.15
C ASP A 218 -81.04 31.63 -42.98
N LYS A 219 -81.72 30.63 -42.40
CA LYS A 219 -82.81 29.87 -43.05
C LYS A 219 -83.96 30.77 -43.52
N TYR A 220 -84.09 31.93 -42.90
CA TYR A 220 -85.20 32.88 -43.02
C TYR A 220 -84.94 34.05 -44.01
N ASN A 221 -83.80 34.07 -44.71
CA ASN A 221 -83.43 35.19 -45.62
C ASN A 221 -83.00 34.78 -47.04
N ALA A 222 -83.17 33.49 -47.40
CA ALA A 222 -82.61 32.90 -48.63
C ALA A 222 -83.12 33.51 -49.97
N ASP A 223 -84.24 34.26 -49.95
CA ASP A 223 -84.97 34.66 -51.17
C ASP A 223 -84.80 36.15 -51.58
N VAL A 224 -83.96 36.94 -50.88
CA VAL A 224 -83.74 38.37 -51.20
C VAL A 224 -82.70 38.56 -52.32
N ASN A 225 -83.12 38.41 -53.58
CA ASN A 225 -82.22 38.54 -54.75
C ASN A 225 -82.12 39.98 -55.30
N VAL A 226 -81.38 40.86 -54.59
CA VAL A 226 -81.12 42.27 -54.98
C VAL A 226 -79.75 42.46 -55.64
N THR A 227 -79.58 43.55 -56.39
CA THR A 227 -78.30 43.96 -57.01
C THR A 227 -77.78 45.23 -56.35
N TYR A 228 -76.46 45.30 -56.14
CA TYR A 228 -75.75 46.41 -55.49
C TYR A 228 -74.73 47.04 -56.44
N ARG A 229 -74.50 48.35 -56.36
CA ARG A 229 -73.47 49.05 -57.14
C ARG A 229 -72.96 50.31 -56.43
N ASN A 230 -71.99 51.00 -57.04
CA ASN A 230 -71.48 52.31 -56.60
C ASN A 230 -71.02 52.30 -55.13
N PHE A 231 -70.24 51.30 -54.73
CA PHE A 231 -69.74 51.19 -53.37
C PHE A 231 -68.59 52.18 -53.12
N LYS A 232 -68.57 52.75 -51.92
CA LYS A 232 -67.58 53.74 -51.52
C LYS A 232 -67.33 53.66 -50.03
N LEU A 233 -66.06 53.64 -49.66
CA LEU A 233 -65.59 53.80 -48.28
C LEU A 233 -64.79 55.12 -48.18
N VAL A 234 -65.11 55.93 -47.19
CA VAL A 234 -64.54 57.29 -47.01
C VAL A 234 -64.03 57.48 -45.60
N ASP A 235 -62.77 57.87 -45.47
CA ASP A 235 -62.23 58.48 -44.26
C ASP A 235 -62.61 59.98 -44.19
N LEU A 236 -63.17 60.40 -43.06
CA LEU A 236 -63.56 61.77 -42.77
C LEU A 236 -62.43 62.60 -42.12
N GLY A 237 -61.31 61.98 -41.72
CA GLY A 237 -60.05 62.66 -41.43
C GLY A 237 -60.05 63.56 -40.18
N GLY A 238 -59.78 62.99 -39.01
CA GLY A 238 -59.69 63.71 -37.73
C GLY A 238 -58.34 63.56 -37.02
N GLY A 239 -57.36 64.40 -37.34
CA GLY A 239 -56.04 64.45 -36.70
C GLY A 239 -55.07 63.35 -37.17
N SER A 240 -53.81 63.70 -37.43
CA SER A 240 -52.78 62.73 -37.82
C SER A 240 -52.42 61.84 -36.63
N THR A 241 -52.99 60.64 -36.56
CA THR A 241 -52.55 59.64 -35.59
C THR A 241 -51.16 59.13 -35.97
N ASN A 242 -50.29 59.06 -34.98
CA ASN A 242 -48.97 58.49 -35.13
C ASN A 242 -49.11 56.97 -35.41
N TYR A 243 -48.23 56.40 -36.22
CA TYR A 243 -48.13 54.96 -36.46
C TYR A 243 -46.69 54.48 -36.53
N LEU A 244 -46.47 53.24 -36.10
CA LEU A 244 -45.17 52.58 -36.09
C LEU A 244 -45.39 51.07 -36.21
N ASN A 245 -44.81 50.46 -37.24
CA ASN A 245 -44.89 49.03 -37.56
C ASN A 245 -43.54 48.52 -38.07
N ILE A 246 -43.28 47.22 -37.91
CA ILE A 246 -42.10 46.51 -38.43
C ILE A 246 -42.54 45.24 -39.16
N SER A 247 -41.93 44.93 -40.30
CA SER A 247 -42.27 43.76 -41.11
C SER A 247 -41.04 43.14 -41.80
N PRO A 248 -40.90 41.81 -41.84
CA PRO A 248 -41.76 40.81 -41.19
C PRO A 248 -41.58 40.80 -39.67
N THR A 249 -42.53 40.25 -38.93
CA THR A 249 -42.44 40.13 -37.46
C THR A 249 -41.52 38.99 -36.99
N SER A 250 -41.05 38.13 -37.89
CA SER A 250 -40.05 37.10 -37.57
C SER A 250 -39.18 36.72 -38.77
N LYS A 251 -37.94 36.28 -38.49
CA LYS A 251 -36.99 35.69 -39.44
C LYS A 251 -36.25 34.51 -38.81
N SER A 252 -36.07 33.44 -39.58
CA SER A 252 -35.21 32.30 -39.22
C SER A 252 -33.97 32.27 -40.11
N VAL A 253 -32.78 32.02 -39.53
CA VAL A 253 -31.47 32.08 -40.21
C VAL A 253 -30.55 30.95 -39.75
N SER A 254 -29.57 30.56 -40.58
CA SER A 254 -28.61 29.49 -40.24
C SER A 254 -27.59 29.92 -39.18
N SER A 255 -26.85 28.96 -38.62
CA SER A 255 -25.82 29.20 -37.59
C SER A 255 -24.65 30.07 -38.06
N SER A 256 -24.46 30.28 -39.36
CA SER A 256 -23.41 31.16 -39.91
C SER A 256 -23.67 32.64 -39.59
N ALA A 257 -22.62 33.46 -39.60
CA ALA A 257 -22.77 34.92 -39.55
C ALA A 257 -23.47 35.44 -40.83
N GLY A 258 -24.22 36.53 -40.73
CA GLY A 258 -24.99 37.07 -41.85
C GLY A 258 -25.84 38.28 -41.48
N SER A 259 -26.87 38.56 -42.28
CA SER A 259 -27.77 39.70 -42.07
C SER A 259 -29.20 39.42 -42.52
N ALA A 260 -30.18 40.03 -41.85
CA ALA A 260 -31.60 40.00 -42.21
C ALA A 260 -32.20 41.41 -42.20
N SER A 261 -32.99 41.76 -43.21
CA SER A 261 -33.63 43.08 -43.33
C SER A 261 -35.08 43.08 -42.86
N PHE A 262 -35.45 44.18 -42.22
CA PHE A 262 -36.78 44.49 -41.70
C PHE A 262 -37.21 45.86 -42.21
N ASN A 263 -38.44 45.99 -42.69
CA ASN A 263 -38.99 47.27 -43.12
C ASN A 263 -39.79 47.89 -41.98
N VAL A 264 -39.39 49.10 -41.59
CA VAL A 264 -40.13 49.95 -40.65
C VAL A 264 -41.07 50.85 -41.44
N THR A 265 -42.34 50.85 -41.05
CA THR A 265 -43.38 51.71 -41.63
C THR A 265 -43.89 52.65 -40.53
N SER A 266 -43.66 53.95 -40.68
CA SER A 266 -43.96 54.95 -39.66
C SER A 266 -44.22 56.35 -40.25
N ASN A 267 -44.89 57.21 -39.50
CA ASN A 267 -44.94 58.67 -39.68
C ASN A 267 -44.33 59.45 -38.48
N VAL A 268 -43.65 58.75 -37.56
CA VAL A 268 -42.94 59.35 -36.42
C VAL A 268 -41.44 59.09 -36.50
N SER A 269 -40.69 59.74 -35.61
CA SER A 269 -39.34 59.31 -35.27
C SER A 269 -39.37 58.09 -34.35
N TRP A 270 -38.46 57.16 -34.57
CA TRP A 270 -38.38 55.88 -33.87
C TRP A 270 -36.94 55.48 -33.59
N ASN A 271 -36.76 54.67 -32.55
CA ASN A 271 -35.53 53.99 -32.18
C ASN A 271 -35.78 52.48 -32.22
N ILE A 272 -34.78 51.72 -32.63
CA ILE A 272 -34.82 50.26 -32.58
C ILE A 272 -33.63 49.73 -31.78
N SER A 273 -33.93 48.87 -30.81
CA SER A 273 -32.96 48.13 -30.01
C SER A 273 -33.19 46.63 -30.14
N ASP A 274 -32.27 45.84 -29.64
CA ASP A 274 -32.43 44.40 -29.48
C ASP A 274 -31.97 43.97 -28.08
N ASN A 275 -32.24 42.72 -27.72
CA ASN A 275 -31.85 42.12 -26.44
C ASN A 275 -30.66 41.14 -26.55
N ALA A 276 -29.89 41.20 -27.64
CA ALA A 276 -29.00 40.12 -28.06
C ALA A 276 -27.60 40.64 -28.44
N THR A 277 -26.61 40.35 -27.60
CA THR A 277 -25.19 40.74 -27.79
C THR A 277 -24.53 40.25 -29.09
N TRP A 278 -25.19 39.36 -29.84
CA TRP A 278 -24.75 38.81 -31.12
C TRP A 278 -25.43 39.44 -32.34
N ILE A 279 -26.33 40.42 -32.15
CA ILE A 279 -26.94 41.24 -33.21
C ILE A 279 -26.39 42.67 -33.17
N THR A 280 -26.40 43.34 -34.33
CA THR A 280 -26.21 44.79 -34.44
C THR A 280 -27.19 45.33 -35.47
N LEU A 281 -27.96 46.36 -35.09
CA LEU A 281 -28.98 46.98 -35.92
C LEU A 281 -28.47 48.26 -36.60
N ALA A 282 -28.75 48.41 -37.90
CA ALA A 282 -28.44 49.61 -38.66
C ALA A 282 -29.60 49.99 -39.61
N PRO A 283 -30.13 51.23 -39.57
CA PRO A 283 -29.86 52.26 -38.54
C PRO A 283 -30.56 51.91 -37.20
N SER A 284 -29.98 52.34 -36.09
CA SER A 284 -30.56 52.17 -34.74
C SER A 284 -31.69 53.16 -34.42
N SER A 285 -31.91 54.16 -35.29
CA SER A 285 -32.97 55.16 -35.18
C SER A 285 -33.31 55.71 -36.56
N GLY A 286 -34.52 56.23 -36.74
CA GLY A 286 -34.92 56.88 -37.97
C GLY A 286 -36.20 57.68 -37.82
N SER A 287 -36.71 58.16 -38.95
CA SER A 287 -37.98 58.89 -39.05
C SER A 287 -38.70 58.48 -40.32
N ASN A 288 -40.02 58.38 -40.27
CA ASN A 288 -40.84 57.85 -41.35
C ASN A 288 -40.48 56.38 -41.70
N ASN A 289 -40.75 55.93 -42.92
CA ASN A 289 -40.42 54.58 -43.38
C ASN A 289 -38.90 54.43 -43.61
N ALA A 290 -38.32 53.29 -43.21
CA ALA A 290 -36.96 52.90 -43.58
C ALA A 290 -36.79 51.38 -43.59
N SER A 291 -35.64 50.89 -44.06
CA SER A 291 -35.23 49.49 -43.86
C SER A 291 -34.13 49.43 -42.79
N VAL A 292 -34.31 48.55 -41.81
CA VAL A 292 -33.34 48.24 -40.76
C VAL A 292 -32.73 46.88 -41.08
N THR A 293 -31.40 46.82 -41.11
CA THR A 293 -30.66 45.57 -41.27
C THR A 293 -30.16 45.10 -39.90
N ALA A 294 -30.55 43.90 -39.51
CA ALA A 294 -30.01 43.18 -38.37
C ALA A 294 -28.85 42.30 -38.85
N THR A 295 -27.63 42.70 -38.52
CA THR A 295 -26.41 41.91 -38.78
C THR A 295 -26.14 41.01 -37.58
N TYR A 296 -25.92 39.72 -37.79
CA TYR A 296 -25.77 38.73 -36.72
C TYR A 296 -24.45 37.96 -36.83
N GLN A 297 -23.81 37.74 -35.68
CA GLN A 297 -22.61 36.91 -35.57
C GLN A 297 -22.93 35.42 -35.76
N GLN A 298 -21.90 34.60 -35.97
CA GLN A 298 -22.03 33.14 -36.01
C GLN A 298 -22.53 32.61 -34.65
N ASN A 299 -23.42 31.62 -34.68
CA ASN A 299 -23.78 30.83 -33.51
C ASN A 299 -22.91 29.57 -33.47
N THR A 300 -21.93 29.56 -32.57
CA THR A 300 -21.04 28.41 -32.34
C THR A 300 -21.61 27.38 -31.37
N SER A 301 -22.70 27.70 -30.66
CA SER A 301 -23.43 26.74 -29.83
C SER A 301 -24.26 25.80 -30.69
N THR A 302 -24.38 24.52 -30.28
CA THR A 302 -25.27 23.54 -30.94
C THR A 302 -26.76 23.80 -30.67
N SER A 303 -27.09 24.68 -29.71
CA SER A 303 -28.46 25.14 -29.47
C SER A 303 -28.82 26.34 -30.34
N SER A 304 -30.08 26.43 -30.79
CA SER A 304 -30.61 27.64 -31.41
C SER A 304 -30.72 28.81 -30.42
N ARG A 305 -30.67 30.03 -30.93
CA ARG A 305 -30.81 31.27 -30.14
C ARG A 305 -31.73 32.26 -30.83
N THR A 306 -32.52 33.01 -30.07
CA THR A 306 -33.49 33.99 -30.60
C THR A 306 -33.26 35.36 -29.98
N ALA A 307 -33.29 36.39 -30.82
CA ALA A 307 -33.27 37.80 -30.44
C ALA A 307 -34.64 38.44 -30.68
N THR A 308 -35.01 39.38 -29.82
CA THR A 308 -36.20 40.22 -29.97
C THR A 308 -35.75 41.66 -30.26
N LEU A 309 -36.09 42.13 -31.45
CA LEU A 309 -35.92 43.51 -31.88
C LEU A 309 -37.11 44.31 -31.35
N THR A 310 -36.86 45.42 -30.67
CA THR A 310 -37.87 46.29 -30.04
C THR A 310 -37.81 47.67 -30.68
N LEU A 311 -38.86 48.02 -31.42
CA LEU A 311 -39.01 49.28 -32.14
C LEU A 311 -39.95 50.20 -31.34
N THR A 312 -39.47 51.38 -30.95
CA THR A 312 -40.22 52.35 -30.14
C THR A 312 -40.25 53.73 -30.80
N GLY A 313 -41.36 54.45 -30.68
CA GLY A 313 -41.51 55.77 -31.29
C GLY A 313 -42.94 56.29 -31.26
N GLY A 314 -43.12 57.59 -31.06
CA GLY A 314 -44.45 58.23 -31.05
C GLY A 314 -45.44 57.70 -30.01
N GLY A 315 -44.97 57.02 -28.96
CA GLY A 315 -45.80 56.34 -27.95
C GLY A 315 -46.05 54.85 -28.21
N PHE A 316 -45.63 54.31 -29.35
CA PHE A 316 -45.79 52.90 -29.69
C PHE A 316 -44.55 52.07 -29.37
N THR A 317 -44.78 50.79 -29.07
CA THR A 317 -43.77 49.73 -29.01
C THR A 317 -44.21 48.58 -29.92
N ARG A 318 -43.33 48.12 -30.79
CA ARG A 318 -43.49 46.95 -31.67
C ARG A 318 -42.31 46.02 -31.51
N THR A 319 -42.51 44.74 -31.79
CA THR A 319 -41.44 43.73 -31.73
C THR A 319 -41.37 42.91 -33.01
N ALA A 320 -40.15 42.45 -33.32
CA ALA A 320 -39.88 41.42 -34.32
C ALA A 320 -38.81 40.46 -33.79
N THR A 321 -38.69 39.25 -34.34
CA THR A 321 -37.70 38.25 -33.87
C THR A 321 -36.75 37.76 -34.94
N VAL A 322 -35.51 37.44 -34.53
CA VAL A 322 -34.51 36.73 -35.35
C VAL A 322 -34.12 35.45 -34.61
N THR A 323 -34.44 34.29 -35.18
CA THR A 323 -34.08 32.98 -34.65
C THR A 323 -32.95 32.37 -35.47
N GLN A 324 -31.79 32.17 -34.85
CA GLN A 324 -30.59 31.59 -35.45
C GLN A 324 -30.43 30.13 -35.03
N SER A 325 -30.22 29.23 -36.00
CA SER A 325 -29.96 27.80 -35.75
C SER A 325 -28.68 27.58 -34.93
N GLY A 326 -28.60 26.43 -34.26
CA GLY A 326 -27.35 25.95 -33.65
C GLY A 326 -26.34 25.47 -34.69
N SER A 327 -25.05 25.51 -34.35
CA SER A 327 -23.99 24.86 -35.12
C SER A 327 -24.18 23.35 -35.16
N THR A 328 -23.78 22.70 -36.24
CA THR A 328 -23.61 21.25 -36.26
C THR A 328 -22.50 20.84 -35.30
N ALA A 329 -22.70 19.75 -34.55
CA ALA A 329 -21.65 19.17 -33.73
C ALA A 329 -20.50 18.68 -34.62
N THR A 330 -19.26 18.92 -34.20
CA THR A 330 -18.07 18.41 -34.86
C THR A 330 -17.81 16.98 -34.43
N ASP A 331 -17.53 16.09 -35.39
CA ASP A 331 -17.14 14.71 -35.10
C ASP A 331 -15.83 14.66 -34.30
N TYR A 332 -15.81 13.83 -33.26
CA TYR A 332 -14.65 13.59 -32.41
C TYR A 332 -14.51 12.10 -32.11
N LEU A 333 -13.26 11.67 -32.01
CA LEU A 333 -12.88 10.32 -31.58
C LEU A 333 -11.56 10.41 -30.80
N THR A 334 -11.63 10.04 -29.53
CA THR A 334 -10.50 10.05 -28.60
C THR A 334 -10.43 8.75 -27.81
N VAL A 335 -9.21 8.31 -27.52
CA VAL A 335 -8.92 7.15 -26.66
C VAL A 335 -8.33 7.64 -25.34
N SER A 336 -8.68 6.98 -24.23
CA SER A 336 -8.23 7.40 -22.89
C SER A 336 -6.77 7.04 -22.57
N LYS A 337 -6.13 6.26 -23.44
CA LYS A 337 -4.74 5.80 -23.32
C LYS A 337 -4.11 5.79 -24.70
N ASP A 338 -2.90 6.30 -24.81
CA ASP A 338 -2.02 6.20 -25.98
C ASP A 338 -1.11 4.97 -25.93
N THR A 339 -0.88 4.43 -24.71
CA THR A 339 -0.09 3.22 -24.46
C THR A 339 -0.82 2.23 -23.55
N LEU A 340 -0.69 0.94 -23.83
CA LEU A 340 -1.03 -0.16 -22.92
C LEU A 340 0.23 -1.00 -22.70
N GLU A 341 0.63 -1.19 -21.44
CA GLU A 341 1.78 -2.02 -21.09
C GLU A 341 1.36 -3.07 -20.04
N THR A 342 1.80 -4.32 -20.22
CA THR A 342 1.62 -5.38 -19.23
C THR A 342 2.84 -6.31 -19.11
N ILE A 343 2.80 -7.20 -18.13
CA ILE A 343 3.79 -8.24 -17.85
C ILE A 343 3.67 -9.41 -18.83
N SER A 344 4.57 -10.38 -18.75
CA SER A 344 4.60 -11.53 -19.67
C SER A 344 3.42 -12.50 -19.53
N LEU A 345 2.65 -12.43 -18.45
CA LEU A 345 1.52 -13.33 -18.20
C LEU A 345 0.28 -12.94 -19.02
N VAL A 346 -0.73 -13.82 -19.01
CA VAL A 346 -2.09 -13.49 -19.48
C VAL A 346 -2.65 -12.36 -18.61
N ASP A 347 -3.22 -11.34 -19.27
CA ASP A 347 -3.80 -10.16 -18.62
C ASP A 347 -4.93 -9.58 -19.48
N THR A 348 -5.81 -8.77 -18.90
CA THR A 348 -6.87 -8.04 -19.61
C THR A 348 -6.81 -6.57 -19.23
N LEU A 349 -6.33 -5.73 -20.15
CA LEU A 349 -6.35 -4.28 -19.96
C LEU A 349 -7.56 -3.65 -20.63
N SER A 350 -7.87 -2.41 -20.25
CA SER A 350 -8.93 -1.63 -20.89
C SER A 350 -8.53 -0.20 -21.20
N PHE A 351 -9.20 0.38 -22.19
CA PHE A 351 -9.21 1.81 -22.48
C PHE A 351 -10.64 2.26 -22.83
N GLN A 352 -10.92 3.55 -22.68
CA GLN A 352 -12.20 4.14 -23.07
C GLN A 352 -12.06 4.80 -24.43
N ILE A 353 -13.01 4.54 -25.32
CA ILE A 353 -13.28 5.38 -26.50
C ILE A 353 -14.32 6.42 -26.08
N THR A 354 -14.04 7.68 -26.38
CA THR A 354 -14.98 8.80 -26.26
C THR A 354 -15.21 9.38 -27.65
N SER A 355 -16.45 9.33 -28.12
CA SER A 355 -16.84 9.55 -29.52
C SER A 355 -18.31 9.98 -29.65
N ASN A 356 -18.65 10.78 -30.65
CA ASN A 356 -20.04 11.02 -31.12
C ASN A 356 -20.39 10.27 -32.41
N ILE A 357 -19.46 9.45 -32.92
CA ILE A 357 -19.54 8.73 -34.19
C ILE A 357 -19.39 7.21 -34.00
N SER A 358 -19.74 6.45 -35.04
CA SER A 358 -19.41 5.04 -35.17
C SER A 358 -17.91 4.84 -35.39
N TRP A 359 -17.35 3.78 -34.83
CA TRP A 359 -15.93 3.44 -34.93
C TRP A 359 -15.70 1.93 -35.05
N THR A 360 -14.51 1.59 -35.54
CA THR A 360 -13.99 0.24 -35.70
C THR A 360 -12.57 0.18 -35.14
N ILE A 361 -12.16 -1.02 -34.75
CA ILE A 361 -10.82 -1.31 -34.26
C ILE A 361 -10.19 -2.35 -35.17
N SER A 362 -8.96 -2.09 -35.60
CA SER A 362 -8.11 -3.04 -36.31
C SER A 362 -6.78 -3.19 -35.58
N GLU A 363 -6.38 -4.43 -35.37
CA GLU A 363 -5.06 -4.81 -34.88
C GLU A 363 -4.53 -5.98 -35.73
N SER A 364 -3.23 -6.26 -35.63
CA SER A 364 -2.54 -7.27 -36.46
C SER A 364 -1.54 -8.08 -35.63
N LEU A 365 -1.90 -8.38 -34.39
CA LEU A 365 -1.04 -8.93 -33.35
C LEU A 365 -1.65 -10.25 -32.86
N ASP A 366 -1.04 -11.36 -33.25
CA ASP A 366 -1.47 -12.72 -32.93
C ASP A 366 -1.45 -13.08 -31.43
N TRP A 367 -1.05 -12.13 -30.58
CA TRP A 367 -0.93 -12.27 -29.12
C TRP A 367 -1.91 -11.39 -28.32
N ILE A 368 -2.85 -10.69 -28.96
CA ILE A 368 -3.98 -10.05 -28.27
C ILE A 368 -5.31 -10.44 -28.91
N SER A 369 -6.41 -10.12 -28.22
CA SER A 369 -7.73 -9.97 -28.84
C SER A 369 -8.43 -8.76 -28.26
N VAL A 370 -9.26 -8.08 -29.06
CA VAL A 370 -9.91 -6.82 -28.67
C VAL A 370 -11.42 -6.93 -28.74
N THR A 371 -12.12 -6.58 -27.65
CA THR A 371 -13.59 -6.65 -27.56
C THR A 371 -14.18 -5.36 -26.97
N PRO A 372 -15.17 -4.73 -27.62
CA PRO A 372 -15.70 -5.01 -28.95
C PRO A 372 -14.82 -4.38 -30.07
N VAL A 373 -14.74 -5.05 -31.23
CA VAL A 373 -14.01 -4.55 -32.41
C VAL A 373 -14.69 -3.40 -33.16
N SER A 374 -15.92 -3.04 -32.78
CA SER A 374 -16.64 -1.89 -33.33
C SER A 374 -17.73 -1.43 -32.38
N GLY A 375 -18.21 -0.20 -32.56
CA GLY A 375 -19.28 0.36 -31.74
C GLY A 375 -19.72 1.75 -32.19
N THR A 376 -20.59 2.36 -31.40
CA THR A 376 -21.07 3.72 -31.59
C THR A 376 -20.98 4.49 -30.29
N ASN A 377 -20.75 5.81 -30.38
CA ASN A 377 -20.56 6.68 -29.22
C ASN A 377 -19.41 6.20 -28.31
N ASN A 378 -19.52 6.45 -27.00
CA ASN A 378 -18.51 6.04 -26.01
C ASN A 378 -18.60 4.53 -25.71
N ALA A 379 -17.45 3.88 -25.51
CA ALA A 379 -17.41 2.51 -25.00
C ALA A 379 -16.12 2.21 -24.23
N THR A 380 -16.19 1.24 -23.33
CA THR A 380 -15.01 0.54 -22.81
C THR A 380 -14.60 -0.54 -23.79
N VAL A 381 -13.31 -0.58 -24.13
CA VAL A 381 -12.70 -1.64 -24.93
C VAL A 381 -11.80 -2.46 -24.02
N LEU A 382 -11.97 -3.78 -24.05
CA LEU A 382 -11.10 -4.75 -23.41
C LEU A 382 -10.06 -5.24 -24.44
N VAL A 383 -8.84 -5.44 -23.96
CA VAL A 383 -7.71 -6.00 -24.70
C VAL A 383 -7.19 -7.16 -23.87
N ASP A 384 -7.47 -8.38 -24.30
CA ASP A 384 -6.97 -9.60 -23.69
C ASP A 384 -5.60 -9.93 -24.28
N PHE A 385 -4.64 -10.27 -23.44
CA PHE A 385 -3.25 -10.58 -23.80
C PHE A 385 -2.99 -12.08 -23.61
N LEU A 386 -2.44 -12.74 -24.63
CA LEU A 386 -1.85 -14.08 -24.45
C LEU A 386 -0.53 -13.98 -23.68
N GLU A 387 -0.08 -15.07 -23.07
CA GLU A 387 1.24 -15.12 -22.42
C GLU A 387 2.38 -14.89 -23.44
N ASN A 388 3.37 -14.07 -23.08
CA ASN A 388 4.62 -13.90 -23.81
C ASN A 388 5.68 -14.85 -23.24
N GLN A 389 5.87 -15.99 -23.89
CA GLN A 389 6.83 -17.02 -23.45
C GLN A 389 8.30 -16.71 -23.82
N SER A 390 8.57 -15.56 -24.42
CA SER A 390 9.93 -15.10 -24.75
C SER A 390 10.52 -14.22 -23.64
N PHE A 391 11.83 -14.23 -23.46
CA PHE A 391 12.56 -13.23 -22.65
C PHE A 391 12.54 -11.83 -23.29
N SER A 392 12.25 -11.73 -24.59
CA SER A 392 12.14 -10.44 -25.29
C SER A 392 10.73 -9.85 -25.15
N LYS A 393 10.66 -8.53 -24.92
CA LYS A 393 9.40 -7.79 -25.04
C LYS A 393 8.85 -7.85 -26.47
N ARG A 394 7.54 -7.90 -26.61
CA ARG A 394 6.82 -7.76 -27.89
C ARG A 394 5.94 -6.52 -27.87
N SER A 395 5.71 -5.92 -29.03
CA SER A 395 4.97 -4.66 -29.14
C SER A 395 4.32 -4.46 -30.51
N GLY A 396 3.28 -3.65 -30.56
CA GLY A 396 2.57 -3.30 -31.78
C GLY A 396 1.57 -2.16 -31.59
N PHE A 397 0.59 -2.04 -32.49
CA PHE A 397 -0.43 -1.00 -32.42
C PHE A 397 -1.86 -1.56 -32.55
N ILE A 398 -2.75 -1.07 -31.69
CA ILE A 398 -4.20 -1.13 -31.89
C ILE A 398 -4.62 0.16 -32.57
N THR A 399 -5.34 0.08 -33.69
CA THR A 399 -5.80 1.24 -34.46
C THR A 399 -7.31 1.39 -34.34
N VAL A 400 -7.77 2.49 -33.76
CA VAL A 400 -9.19 2.87 -33.65
C VAL A 400 -9.51 3.90 -34.74
N SER A 401 -10.50 3.65 -35.59
CA SER A 401 -10.89 4.55 -36.68
C SER A 401 -12.40 4.76 -36.78
N GLY A 402 -12.81 6.00 -37.05
CA GLY A 402 -14.21 6.39 -37.27
C GLY A 402 -14.31 7.80 -37.84
N GLY A 403 -15.25 8.06 -38.76
CA GLY A 403 -15.50 9.41 -39.30
C GLY A 403 -14.29 10.11 -39.95
N GLY A 404 -13.30 9.35 -40.44
CA GLY A 404 -12.04 9.88 -40.97
C GLY A 404 -11.00 10.24 -39.90
N ILE A 405 -11.31 10.05 -38.61
CA ILE A 405 -10.37 10.20 -37.49
C ILE A 405 -9.77 8.82 -37.15
N THR A 406 -8.44 8.77 -36.99
CA THR A 406 -7.71 7.57 -36.55
C THR A 406 -6.91 7.88 -35.28
N LYS A 407 -6.87 6.91 -34.35
CA LYS A 407 -6.05 6.92 -33.14
C LYS A 407 -5.32 5.58 -33.00
N ASN A 408 -4.02 5.64 -32.76
CA ASN A 408 -3.19 4.46 -32.53
C ASN A 408 -2.88 4.38 -31.04
N ILE A 409 -2.99 3.18 -30.48
CA ILE A 409 -2.58 2.84 -29.12
C ILE A 409 -1.39 1.90 -29.24
N PHE A 410 -0.23 2.30 -28.71
CA PHE A 410 0.94 1.45 -28.67
C PHE A 410 0.75 0.38 -27.59
N VAL A 411 0.89 -0.89 -27.93
CA VAL A 411 0.77 -2.00 -26.98
C VAL A 411 2.13 -2.64 -26.78
N VAL A 412 2.50 -2.89 -25.53
CA VAL A 412 3.76 -3.53 -25.13
C VAL A 412 3.46 -4.63 -24.13
N GLN A 413 4.03 -5.80 -24.37
CA GLN A 413 4.04 -6.89 -23.39
C GLN A 413 5.48 -7.27 -23.10
N ASN A 414 5.84 -7.23 -21.83
CA ASN A 414 7.18 -7.58 -21.38
C ASN A 414 7.48 -9.08 -21.60
N GLY A 415 8.76 -9.42 -21.69
CA GLY A 415 9.20 -10.82 -21.74
C GLY A 415 9.16 -11.48 -20.36
N ILE A 416 9.24 -12.82 -20.31
CA ILE A 416 9.42 -13.53 -19.04
C ILE A 416 10.70 -13.01 -18.39
N TYR A 417 10.64 -12.67 -17.10
CA TYR A 417 11.85 -12.32 -16.35
C TYR A 417 12.70 -13.58 -16.12
N PRO A 418 14.00 -13.54 -16.43
CA PRO A 418 14.89 -14.62 -16.03
C PRO A 418 14.96 -14.69 -14.50
N TYR A 419 14.99 -15.90 -13.95
CA TYR A 419 15.18 -16.13 -12.52
C TYR A 419 16.04 -17.36 -12.26
N ILE A 420 16.80 -17.28 -11.17
CA ILE A 420 17.44 -18.41 -10.50
C ILE A 420 17.06 -18.29 -9.03
N ASN A 421 16.45 -19.32 -8.48
CA ASN A 421 16.15 -19.49 -7.06
C ASN A 421 16.85 -20.74 -6.54
N VAL A 422 17.19 -20.71 -5.26
CA VAL A 422 17.97 -21.74 -4.56
C VAL A 422 17.32 -21.92 -3.19
N ASP A 423 16.89 -23.13 -2.84
CA ASP A 423 16.27 -23.42 -1.55
C ASP A 423 16.70 -24.79 -0.98
N PRO A 424 17.24 -24.86 0.26
CA PRO A 424 17.72 -23.75 1.05
C PRO A 424 19.03 -23.18 0.49
N ASP A 425 19.23 -21.88 0.68
CA ASP A 425 20.45 -21.14 0.30
C ASP A 425 21.59 -21.29 1.33
N THR A 426 21.34 -21.96 2.46
CA THR A 426 22.28 -22.07 3.57
C THR A 426 22.19 -23.44 4.22
N HIS A 427 23.34 -24.11 4.39
CA HIS A 427 23.46 -25.40 5.06
C HIS A 427 24.43 -25.35 6.23
N ASN A 428 24.04 -25.96 7.35
CA ASN A 428 24.93 -26.25 8.46
C ASN A 428 25.30 -27.75 8.41
N VAL A 429 26.60 -28.04 8.30
CA VAL A 429 27.13 -29.40 8.15
C VAL A 429 28.01 -29.73 9.36
N ASP A 430 27.90 -30.95 9.86
CA ASP A 430 28.74 -31.44 10.95
C ASP A 430 30.23 -31.54 10.51
N TYR A 431 31.15 -31.48 11.48
CA TYR A 431 32.58 -31.62 11.21
C TYR A 431 32.93 -32.94 10.51
N SER A 432 32.16 -34.00 10.72
CA SER A 432 32.35 -35.30 10.08
C SER A 432 32.17 -35.26 8.55
N GLY A 433 31.53 -34.21 8.01
CA GLY A 433 31.14 -34.11 6.60
C GLY A 433 29.71 -34.59 6.39
N GLY A 434 29.33 -34.81 5.13
CA GLY A 434 28.00 -35.30 4.80
C GLY A 434 27.52 -34.82 3.43
N GLN A 435 26.26 -35.12 3.13
CA GLN A 435 25.59 -34.67 1.91
C GLN A 435 24.40 -33.80 2.28
N VAL A 436 24.26 -32.68 1.58
CA VAL A 436 23.12 -31.77 1.66
C VAL A 436 22.62 -31.46 0.26
N VAL A 437 21.37 -31.01 0.14
CA VAL A 437 20.73 -30.73 -1.16
C VAL A 437 20.19 -29.30 -1.16
N SER A 438 20.44 -28.57 -2.24
CA SER A 438 19.72 -27.32 -2.55
C SER A 438 18.92 -27.52 -3.83
N GLU A 439 17.63 -27.26 -3.78
CA GLU A 439 16.76 -27.24 -4.96
C GLU A 439 17.00 -25.94 -5.72
N ILE A 440 17.59 -26.06 -6.92
CA ILE A 440 17.72 -24.95 -7.86
C ILE A 440 16.46 -24.94 -8.72
N THR A 441 15.76 -23.82 -8.77
CA THR A 441 14.65 -23.60 -9.70
C THR A 441 14.96 -22.41 -10.60
N SER A 442 14.81 -22.59 -11.91
CA SER A 442 15.27 -21.62 -12.91
C SER A 442 14.51 -21.77 -14.22
N ASN A 443 14.30 -20.67 -14.93
CA ASN A 443 13.87 -20.66 -16.34
C ASN A 443 15.02 -20.40 -17.33
N VAL A 444 16.25 -20.20 -16.83
CA VAL A 444 17.47 -20.02 -17.64
C VAL A 444 18.47 -21.15 -17.42
N ASN A 445 19.45 -21.26 -18.32
CA ASN A 445 20.66 -22.05 -18.10
C ASN A 445 21.52 -21.38 -17.03
N TRP A 446 22.21 -22.18 -16.21
CA TRP A 446 23.05 -21.73 -15.12
C TRP A 446 24.29 -22.61 -14.92
N VAL A 447 25.31 -22.03 -14.30
CA VAL A 447 26.61 -22.62 -13.96
C VAL A 447 26.84 -22.46 -12.45
N VAL A 448 27.63 -23.35 -11.85
CA VAL A 448 27.94 -23.37 -10.42
C VAL A 448 29.44 -23.21 -10.17
N ASP A 449 29.84 -22.06 -9.67
CA ASP A 449 31.23 -21.78 -9.28
C ASP A 449 31.49 -22.14 -7.81
N LYS A 450 32.56 -22.90 -7.57
CA LYS A 450 32.98 -23.38 -6.26
C LYS A 450 34.51 -23.28 -6.13
N ASN A 451 34.98 -22.39 -5.27
CA ASN A 451 36.41 -22.10 -5.07
C ASN A 451 37.00 -22.79 -3.82
N VAL A 452 36.54 -24.00 -3.49
CA VAL A 452 37.07 -24.81 -2.37
C VAL A 452 37.11 -26.31 -2.70
N ASP A 453 38.13 -27.00 -2.23
CA ASP A 453 38.36 -28.42 -2.54
C ASP A 453 37.57 -29.39 -1.64
N TRP A 454 37.15 -28.92 -0.47
CA TRP A 454 36.45 -29.74 0.54
C TRP A 454 34.95 -29.96 0.27
N VAL A 455 34.44 -29.40 -0.83
CA VAL A 455 33.07 -29.61 -1.33
C VAL A 455 33.12 -30.18 -2.75
N THR A 456 32.21 -31.10 -3.07
CA THR A 456 31.96 -31.62 -4.43
C THR A 456 30.47 -31.53 -4.76
N LEU A 457 30.14 -31.44 -6.05
CA LEU A 457 28.78 -31.18 -6.56
C LEU A 457 28.34 -32.31 -7.51
N SER A 458 27.04 -32.59 -7.59
CA SER A 458 26.50 -33.53 -8.59
C SER A 458 26.55 -33.01 -10.03
N THR A 459 26.58 -31.69 -10.24
CA THR A 459 26.81 -31.06 -11.54
C THR A 459 27.49 -29.70 -11.37
N SER A 460 28.17 -29.22 -12.42
CA SER A 460 28.72 -27.87 -12.56
C SER A 460 27.82 -26.90 -13.32
N ASP A 461 26.83 -27.41 -14.05
CA ASP A 461 25.95 -26.63 -14.92
C ASP A 461 24.65 -27.39 -15.19
N SER A 462 23.59 -26.67 -15.57
CA SER A 462 22.34 -27.27 -16.07
C SER A 462 21.41 -26.24 -16.72
N SER A 463 20.25 -26.72 -17.17
CA SER A 463 19.10 -25.94 -17.61
C SER A 463 17.86 -26.34 -16.80
N GLY A 464 17.08 -25.37 -16.32
CA GLY A 464 15.84 -25.65 -15.60
C GLY A 464 16.05 -25.98 -14.11
N ASN A 465 15.15 -26.81 -13.56
CA ASN A 465 15.12 -27.17 -12.14
C ASN A 465 15.99 -28.42 -11.85
N VAL A 466 16.82 -28.37 -10.81
CA VAL A 466 17.71 -29.47 -10.40
C VAL A 466 17.91 -29.49 -8.88
N SER A 467 17.81 -30.68 -8.28
CA SER A 467 18.26 -30.95 -6.92
C SER A 467 19.78 -31.07 -6.89
N LEU A 468 20.49 -30.00 -6.52
CA LEU A 468 21.95 -29.98 -6.46
C LEU A 468 22.44 -30.69 -5.19
N LEU A 469 23.06 -31.85 -5.35
CA LEU A 469 23.65 -32.62 -4.26
C LEU A 469 25.06 -32.09 -3.97
N ILE A 470 25.27 -31.62 -2.75
CA ILE A 470 26.49 -30.99 -2.27
C ILE A 470 27.12 -31.93 -1.24
N THR A 471 28.25 -32.53 -1.59
CA THR A 471 28.97 -33.46 -0.70
C THR A 471 30.16 -32.75 -0.06
N CYS A 472 30.14 -32.64 1.26
CA CYS A 472 31.16 -31.98 2.07
C CYS A 472 32.08 -33.03 2.72
N SER A 473 33.39 -32.90 2.53
CA SER A 473 34.37 -33.74 3.20
C SER A 473 34.46 -33.39 4.71
N LYS A 474 35.07 -34.28 5.50
CA LYS A 474 35.36 -34.03 6.91
C LYS A 474 36.19 -32.76 7.10
N ASN A 475 35.83 -31.94 8.08
CA ASN A 475 36.67 -30.88 8.62
C ASN A 475 37.57 -31.47 9.72
N ASN A 476 38.89 -31.43 9.49
CA ASN A 476 39.91 -31.84 10.47
C ASN A 476 40.57 -30.63 11.15
N ASN A 477 40.13 -29.40 10.85
CA ASN A 477 40.68 -28.19 11.43
C ASN A 477 40.02 -27.87 12.78
N LYS A 478 40.77 -27.20 13.66
CA LYS A 478 40.28 -26.74 14.96
C LYS A 478 39.19 -25.66 14.83
N GLU A 479 39.24 -24.89 13.76
CA GLU A 479 38.26 -23.85 13.42
C GLU A 479 37.13 -24.39 12.55
N ALA A 480 35.94 -23.81 12.73
CA ALA A 480 34.84 -23.97 11.78
C ALA A 480 35.23 -23.33 10.43
N ARG A 481 34.68 -23.85 9.33
CA ARG A 481 34.95 -23.35 7.97
C ARG A 481 33.67 -23.06 7.22
N GLU A 482 33.69 -22.00 6.42
CA GLU A 482 32.56 -21.55 5.62
C GLU A 482 32.99 -21.38 4.16
N THR A 483 32.11 -21.70 3.22
CA THR A 483 32.26 -21.33 1.82
C THR A 483 30.95 -20.79 1.26
N SER A 484 31.05 -19.95 0.24
CA SER A 484 29.94 -19.62 -0.64
C SER A 484 30.15 -20.32 -2.00
N ILE A 485 29.07 -20.79 -2.59
CA ILE A 485 29.02 -21.45 -3.92
C ILE A 485 28.06 -20.63 -4.77
N ALA A 486 28.52 -20.08 -5.89
CA ALA A 486 27.70 -19.20 -6.72
C ALA A 486 26.97 -20.00 -7.81
N VAL A 487 25.63 -19.95 -7.82
CA VAL A 487 24.78 -20.47 -8.90
C VAL A 487 24.36 -19.28 -9.76
N HIS A 488 24.78 -19.22 -11.02
CA HIS A 488 24.65 -18.00 -11.82
C HIS A 488 24.51 -18.22 -13.32
N ASN A 489 24.16 -17.15 -14.03
CA ASN A 489 24.43 -16.96 -15.45
C ASN A 489 24.82 -15.50 -15.71
N ASP A 490 25.07 -15.13 -16.97
CA ASP A 490 25.43 -13.80 -17.46
C ASP A 490 24.69 -12.60 -16.83
N SER A 491 23.46 -12.80 -16.33
CA SER A 491 22.59 -11.74 -15.79
C SER A 491 22.19 -11.91 -14.31
N ILE A 492 22.33 -13.10 -13.71
CA ILE A 492 21.77 -13.41 -12.38
C ILE A 492 22.76 -14.28 -11.60
N SER A 493 22.98 -13.96 -10.33
CA SER A 493 23.76 -14.80 -9.40
C SER A 493 23.01 -14.99 -8.09
N LYS A 494 23.06 -16.22 -7.56
CA LYS A 494 22.63 -16.64 -6.22
C LYS A 494 23.78 -17.36 -5.52
N SER A 495 23.74 -17.43 -4.20
CA SER A 495 24.80 -18.05 -3.39
C SER A 495 24.22 -19.15 -2.50
N ILE A 496 24.85 -20.32 -2.48
CA ILE A 496 24.66 -21.33 -1.44
C ILE A 496 25.79 -21.19 -0.42
N THR A 497 25.44 -20.97 0.85
CA THR A 497 26.40 -20.86 1.95
C THR A 497 26.51 -22.20 2.68
N ILE A 498 27.70 -22.79 2.70
CA ILE A 498 27.97 -24.03 3.45
C ILE A 498 28.80 -23.67 4.68
N LYS A 499 28.22 -23.84 5.87
CA LYS A 499 28.88 -23.65 7.17
C LYS A 499 29.18 -25.02 7.77
N GLN A 500 30.45 -25.35 7.96
CA GLN A 500 30.86 -26.63 8.54
C GLN A 500 31.53 -26.44 9.90
N GLY A 501 31.03 -27.17 10.91
CA GLY A 501 31.57 -27.12 12.27
C GLY A 501 33.05 -27.51 12.36
N SER A 502 33.71 -27.03 13.41
CA SER A 502 35.01 -27.56 13.87
C SER A 502 34.85 -28.97 14.40
N SER A 503 35.91 -29.76 14.37
CA SER A 503 35.91 -31.03 15.10
C SER A 503 35.80 -30.77 16.60
N ASN A 504 34.68 -31.17 17.21
CA ASN A 504 34.51 -31.15 18.67
C ASN A 504 35.54 -32.09 19.30
N PHE A 505 36.69 -31.54 19.66
CA PHE A 505 37.71 -32.28 20.39
C PHE A 505 37.18 -32.60 21.78
N TYR A 506 37.27 -33.87 22.16
CA TYR A 506 36.93 -34.33 23.50
C TYR A 506 38.05 -35.18 24.06
N LEU A 507 38.21 -35.09 25.37
CA LEU A 507 39.13 -35.87 26.17
C LEU A 507 38.47 -36.06 27.53
N SER A 508 38.13 -37.29 27.87
CA SER A 508 37.51 -37.64 29.15
C SER A 508 38.10 -38.94 29.69
N ALA A 509 38.32 -39.00 31.00
CA ALA A 509 38.88 -40.15 31.68
C ALA A 509 37.96 -40.62 32.82
N PHE A 510 37.56 -41.89 32.80
CA PHE A 510 36.64 -42.45 33.78
C PHE A 510 37.00 -43.87 34.25
N PRO A 511 36.76 -44.21 35.53
CA PRO A 511 36.30 -43.34 36.61
C PRO A 511 37.33 -42.28 37.01
N SER A 512 36.89 -41.05 37.28
CA SER A 512 37.74 -39.91 37.64
C SER A 512 38.36 -40.01 39.05
N SER A 513 37.94 -41.00 39.86
CA SER A 513 38.60 -41.28 41.13
C SER A 513 38.53 -42.74 41.55
N TRP A 514 39.54 -43.16 42.31
CA TRP A 514 39.67 -44.49 42.89
C TRP A 514 40.09 -44.40 44.36
N ASN A 515 39.36 -45.07 45.25
CA ASN A 515 39.78 -45.32 46.62
C ASN A 515 40.35 -46.74 46.70
N VAL A 516 41.65 -46.86 46.98
CA VAL A 516 42.35 -48.15 46.95
C VAL A 516 42.93 -48.53 48.32
N SER A 517 43.04 -49.84 48.56
CA SER A 517 43.66 -50.34 49.78
C SER A 517 45.12 -49.91 49.88
N ARG A 518 45.65 -49.89 51.10
CA ARG A 518 47.07 -49.62 51.37
C ARG A 518 48.05 -50.61 50.75
N ASN A 519 47.60 -51.77 50.25
CA ASN A 519 48.47 -52.76 49.61
C ASN A 519 48.79 -52.35 48.17
N SER A 520 49.81 -52.96 47.57
CA SER A 520 50.08 -52.79 46.14
C SER A 520 48.96 -53.41 45.30
N GLY A 521 48.68 -52.82 44.13
CA GLY A 521 47.63 -53.29 43.23
C GLY A 521 47.59 -52.50 41.93
N SER A 522 46.47 -52.59 41.21
CA SER A 522 46.23 -51.85 39.98
C SER A 522 44.77 -51.42 39.86
N VAL A 523 44.53 -50.26 39.23
CA VAL A 523 43.21 -49.83 38.77
C VAL A 523 43.26 -49.57 37.27
N ASN A 524 42.13 -49.77 36.58
CA ASN A 524 42.02 -49.53 35.15
C ASN A 524 40.98 -48.42 34.93
N PHE A 525 41.33 -47.40 34.14
CA PHE A 525 40.39 -46.37 33.71
C PHE A 525 40.38 -46.28 32.18
N SER A 526 39.24 -45.91 31.62
CA SER A 526 39.09 -45.63 30.20
C SER A 526 39.43 -44.16 29.95
N VAL A 527 40.15 -43.90 28.86
CA VAL A 527 40.25 -42.57 28.25
C VAL A 527 39.46 -42.64 26.95
N GLU A 528 38.45 -41.78 26.83
CA GLU A 528 37.70 -41.57 25.60
C GLU A 528 38.14 -40.24 24.98
N SER A 529 38.57 -40.30 23.73
CA SER A 529 39.07 -39.14 23.01
C SER A 529 39.01 -39.29 21.49
N ASN A 530 38.96 -38.17 20.79
CA ASN A 530 39.24 -38.07 19.35
C ASN A 530 40.53 -37.27 19.04
N VAL A 531 41.34 -36.96 20.05
CA VAL A 531 42.68 -36.36 19.92
C VAL A 531 43.79 -37.32 20.35
N ASN A 532 45.04 -36.95 20.07
CA ASN A 532 46.20 -37.53 20.72
C ASN A 532 46.28 -37.00 22.16
N TRP A 533 46.75 -37.79 23.11
CA TRP A 533 46.88 -37.37 24.50
C TRP A 533 48.07 -38.05 25.18
N SER A 534 48.53 -37.45 26.27
CA SER A 534 49.60 -37.95 27.13
C SER A 534 49.16 -37.96 28.60
N ILE A 535 49.86 -38.71 29.44
CA ILE A 535 49.61 -38.78 30.89
C ILE A 535 50.79 -38.17 31.64
N ILE A 536 50.52 -37.09 32.36
CA ILE A 536 51.46 -36.51 33.32
C ILE A 536 51.17 -37.15 34.68
N ASN A 537 52.12 -37.96 35.16
CA ASN A 537 52.11 -38.53 36.51
C ASN A 537 53.25 -37.93 37.34
N GLN A 538 52.90 -37.24 38.42
CA GLN A 538 53.87 -36.64 39.36
C GLN A 538 54.21 -37.56 40.55
N SER A 539 53.59 -38.74 40.65
CA SER A 539 53.80 -39.70 41.74
C SER A 539 54.75 -40.83 41.33
N ASP A 540 55.83 -40.99 42.09
CA ASP A 540 56.82 -42.07 41.97
C ASP A 540 56.27 -43.46 42.31
N TRP A 541 55.23 -43.52 43.14
CA TRP A 541 54.57 -44.74 43.61
C TRP A 541 53.51 -45.30 42.66
N ILE A 542 53.26 -44.65 41.51
CA ILE A 542 52.36 -45.13 40.44
C ILE A 542 53.13 -45.30 39.12
N LYS A 543 52.80 -46.34 38.35
CA LYS A 543 53.22 -46.53 36.96
C LYS A 543 52.01 -46.82 36.08
N THR A 544 51.89 -46.13 34.94
CA THR A 544 50.83 -46.36 33.95
C THR A 544 51.32 -47.29 32.84
N SER A 545 50.42 -48.10 32.28
CA SER A 545 50.71 -48.99 31.14
C SER A 545 50.82 -48.24 29.80
N VAL A 546 50.39 -46.98 29.76
CA VAL A 546 50.36 -46.08 28.61
C VAL A 546 50.89 -44.72 29.10
N ILE A 547 51.68 -44.04 28.27
CA ILE A 547 52.20 -42.69 28.55
C ILE A 547 51.64 -41.70 27.54
N ASP A 548 51.52 -42.11 26.28
CA ASP A 548 50.82 -41.39 25.21
C ASP A 548 49.97 -42.36 24.37
N SER A 549 48.95 -41.82 23.68
CA SER A 549 48.10 -42.57 22.75
C SER A 549 47.32 -41.64 21.82
N SER A 550 46.58 -42.22 20.88
CA SER A 550 45.61 -41.55 20.02
C SER A 550 44.25 -42.23 20.13
N GLY A 551 43.17 -41.45 20.30
CA GLY A 551 41.81 -42.00 20.36
C GLY A 551 41.48 -42.64 21.72
N ASN A 552 40.52 -43.57 21.74
CA ASN A 552 40.11 -44.27 22.97
C ASN A 552 41.14 -45.32 23.41
N ALA A 553 41.44 -45.41 24.70
CA ALA A 553 42.26 -46.49 25.28
C ALA A 553 41.85 -46.84 26.71
N VAL A 554 42.31 -48.01 27.20
CA VAL A 554 42.23 -48.39 28.61
C VAL A 554 43.63 -48.31 29.23
N VAL A 555 43.75 -47.56 30.31
CA VAL A 555 45.02 -47.32 31.01
C VAL A 555 44.99 -48.09 32.33
N SER A 556 46.01 -48.92 32.56
CA SER A 556 46.23 -49.57 33.85
C SER A 556 47.25 -48.78 34.67
N ALA A 557 46.85 -48.33 35.85
CA ALA A 557 47.72 -47.66 36.82
C ALA A 557 48.07 -48.64 37.95
N GLN A 558 49.31 -49.12 37.95
CA GLN A 558 49.87 -49.97 39.00
C GLN A 558 50.45 -49.11 40.12
N TYR A 559 50.11 -49.41 41.37
CA TYR A 559 50.55 -48.65 42.54
C TYR A 559 51.26 -49.53 43.58
N THR A 560 52.28 -48.98 44.23
CA THR A 560 53.02 -49.67 45.30
C THR A 560 52.25 -49.67 46.63
N ARG A 561 52.72 -50.45 47.60
CA ARG A 561 52.16 -50.48 48.97
C ARG A 561 52.43 -49.16 49.69
N ASN A 562 51.42 -48.62 50.37
CA ASN A 562 51.60 -47.54 51.34
C ASN A 562 51.99 -48.11 52.72
N THR A 563 53.13 -47.69 53.24
CA THR A 563 53.62 -48.00 54.59
C THR A 563 53.48 -46.85 55.57
N ASP A 564 53.07 -45.66 55.11
CA ASP A 564 52.99 -44.46 55.93
C ASP A 564 51.68 -44.44 56.73
N THR A 565 51.69 -43.79 57.89
CA THR A 565 50.50 -43.64 58.76
C THR A 565 49.48 -42.64 58.23
N THR A 566 49.75 -42.00 57.09
CA THR A 566 48.87 -41.09 56.36
C THR A 566 48.41 -41.71 55.05
N SER A 567 47.23 -41.30 54.57
CA SER A 567 46.83 -41.59 53.18
C SER A 567 47.67 -40.75 52.22
N ARG A 568 47.81 -41.24 50.98
CA ARG A 568 48.49 -40.53 49.89
C ARG A 568 47.59 -40.47 48.66
N VAL A 569 47.77 -39.41 47.86
CA VAL A 569 46.94 -39.12 46.69
C VAL A 569 47.84 -38.85 45.50
N ALA A 570 47.47 -39.41 44.35
CA ALA A 570 48.10 -39.12 43.06
C ALA A 570 47.02 -38.61 42.10
N ASP A 571 47.33 -37.52 41.39
CA ASP A 571 46.53 -37.03 40.29
C ASP A 571 47.25 -37.36 38.98
N LEU A 572 46.64 -38.25 38.20
CA LEU A 572 47.07 -38.57 36.85
C LEU A 572 46.36 -37.60 35.91
N ILE A 573 47.10 -36.70 35.26
CA ILE A 573 46.54 -35.70 34.35
C ILE A 573 46.64 -36.24 32.92
N ILE A 574 45.50 -36.50 32.30
CA ILE A 574 45.40 -36.91 30.89
C ILE A 574 45.23 -35.63 30.08
N THR A 575 46.13 -35.33 29.14
CA THR A 575 46.13 -34.04 28.45
C THR A 575 46.61 -34.07 26.99
N ASN A 576 45.95 -33.26 26.17
CA ASN A 576 46.44 -32.66 24.93
C ASN A 576 46.72 -31.17 25.22
N ASP A 577 47.54 -30.48 24.43
CA ASP A 577 47.91 -29.06 24.62
C ASP A 577 46.74 -28.10 24.92
N GLU A 578 45.51 -28.44 24.51
CA GLU A 578 44.28 -27.66 24.69
C GLU A 578 43.24 -28.25 25.66
N LEU A 579 43.35 -29.54 26.03
CA LEU A 579 42.35 -30.27 26.82
C LEU A 579 43.00 -31.08 27.93
N SER A 580 42.36 -31.14 29.10
CA SER A 580 42.83 -31.95 30.24
C SER A 580 41.69 -32.54 31.05
N ASP A 581 41.83 -33.80 31.45
CA ASP A 581 41.01 -34.46 32.49
C ASP A 581 41.93 -35.12 33.53
N THR A 582 41.41 -35.51 34.70
CA THR A 582 42.22 -35.99 35.83
C THR A 582 41.61 -37.22 36.50
N VAL A 583 42.43 -38.27 36.68
CA VAL A 583 42.09 -39.45 37.47
C VAL A 583 42.84 -39.42 38.81
N LYS A 584 42.08 -39.28 39.90
CA LYS A 584 42.59 -39.18 41.28
C LYS A 584 42.63 -40.56 41.96
N ILE A 585 43.82 -41.03 42.33
CA ILE A 585 44.00 -42.30 43.08
C ILE A 585 44.32 -41.97 44.53
N ILE A 586 43.41 -42.33 45.44
CA ILE A 586 43.53 -42.13 46.89
C ILE A 586 43.86 -43.48 47.53
N GLN A 587 45.08 -43.62 48.07
CA GLN A 587 45.52 -44.83 48.74
C GLN A 587 45.45 -44.69 50.26
N ALA A 588 44.79 -45.65 50.92
CA ALA A 588 44.63 -45.67 52.37
C ALA A 588 45.97 -45.71 53.14
N ALA A 589 45.95 -45.16 54.36
CA ALA A 589 47.06 -45.23 55.31
C ALA A 589 47.37 -46.67 55.76
N ALA A 590 48.60 -46.90 56.22
CA ALA A 590 48.93 -48.05 57.03
C ALA A 590 48.45 -47.87 58.48
N PRO A 591 47.85 -48.90 59.12
CA PRO A 591 47.55 -48.86 60.55
C PRO A 591 48.82 -48.56 61.37
N PRO A 592 48.76 -47.69 62.38
CA PRO A 592 49.91 -47.40 63.23
C PRO A 592 50.26 -48.61 64.11
N VAL A 593 51.56 -48.85 64.28
CA VAL A 593 52.17 -49.85 65.16
C VAL A 593 53.37 -49.23 65.87
N THR A 594 53.64 -49.67 67.09
CA THR A 594 54.71 -49.11 67.94
C THR A 594 55.86 -50.09 68.09
N ILE A 595 57.08 -49.56 68.13
CA ILE A 595 58.25 -50.29 68.62
C ILE A 595 58.74 -49.59 69.89
N ASP A 596 58.44 -50.22 71.02
CA ASP A 596 58.88 -49.77 72.34
C ASP A 596 60.17 -50.50 72.72
N VAL A 597 61.14 -49.79 73.26
CA VAL A 597 62.45 -50.35 73.61
C VAL A 597 62.76 -50.16 75.08
N GLN A 598 63.10 -51.26 75.75
CA GLN A 598 63.55 -51.30 77.14
C GLN A 598 65.08 -51.46 77.19
N ILE A 599 65.74 -50.78 78.12
CA ILE A 599 67.20 -50.82 78.30
C ILE A 599 67.51 -51.61 79.56
N ASN A 600 68.31 -52.66 79.45
CA ASN A 600 68.59 -53.62 80.52
C ASN A 600 70.10 -53.86 80.70
N PRO A 601 70.70 -53.54 81.86
CA PRO A 601 70.12 -52.80 83.00
C PRO A 601 69.76 -51.35 82.64
N ALA A 602 68.88 -50.70 83.40
CA ALA A 602 68.49 -49.31 83.14
C ALA A 602 69.71 -48.36 83.14
N ASN A 603 69.71 -47.38 82.22
CA ASN A 603 70.79 -46.39 81.98
C ASN A 603 72.12 -46.95 81.41
N SER A 604 72.21 -48.24 81.10
CA SER A 604 73.40 -48.85 80.47
C SER A 604 73.67 -48.42 79.02
N GLY A 605 72.69 -47.78 78.38
CA GLY A 605 72.81 -47.22 77.05
C GLY A 605 71.59 -46.38 76.66
N THR A 606 71.51 -46.04 75.38
CA THR A 606 70.36 -45.40 74.73
C THR A 606 70.04 -46.13 73.42
N VAL A 607 68.81 -45.93 72.90
CA VAL A 607 68.40 -46.55 71.63
C VAL A 607 67.74 -45.52 70.71
N ASN A 608 68.21 -45.44 69.48
CA ASN A 608 67.59 -44.70 68.38
C ASN A 608 66.66 -45.62 67.57
N GLY A 609 65.64 -45.04 66.93
CA GLY A 609 64.74 -45.75 65.99
C GLY A 609 63.46 -46.33 66.60
N ALA A 610 63.26 -46.21 67.92
CA ALA A 610 61.99 -46.51 68.58
C ALA A 610 60.91 -45.46 68.23
N GLY A 611 59.62 -45.82 68.35
CA GLY A 611 58.49 -44.93 68.03
C GLY A 611 57.33 -45.59 67.29
N THR A 612 56.49 -44.76 66.66
CA THR A 612 55.28 -45.19 65.93
C THR A 612 55.51 -45.15 64.42
N PHE A 613 55.20 -46.25 63.75
CA PHE A 613 55.36 -46.43 62.30
C PHE A 613 54.10 -47.06 61.69
N GLY A 614 53.94 -47.02 60.37
CA GLY A 614 52.84 -47.74 59.73
C GLY A 614 53.16 -49.23 59.54
N GLN A 615 52.17 -50.09 59.71
CA GLN A 615 52.34 -51.55 59.72
C GLN A 615 53.02 -52.08 58.44
N GLY A 616 54.15 -52.76 58.60
CA GLY A 616 54.97 -53.27 57.48
C GLY A 616 56.05 -52.30 57.01
N SER A 617 56.27 -51.18 57.71
CA SER A 617 57.48 -50.36 57.57
C SER A 617 58.72 -51.18 57.89
N SER A 618 59.82 -50.94 57.17
CA SER A 618 61.15 -51.39 57.58
C SER A 618 61.77 -50.32 58.47
N ILE A 619 62.17 -50.71 59.67
CA ILE A 619 62.77 -49.83 60.68
C ILE A 619 64.16 -50.33 61.06
N LYS A 620 64.99 -49.42 61.58
CA LYS A 620 66.34 -49.71 62.05
C LYS A 620 66.49 -49.18 63.47
N LEU A 621 66.74 -50.08 64.41
CA LEU A 621 67.12 -49.76 65.78
C LEU A 621 68.64 -49.68 65.87
N GLU A 622 69.12 -48.76 66.71
CA GLU A 622 70.55 -48.59 67.01
C GLU A 622 70.75 -48.46 68.51
N ALA A 623 71.57 -49.35 69.09
CA ALA A 623 71.95 -49.33 70.49
C ALA A 623 73.30 -48.62 70.67
N ILE A 624 73.32 -47.61 71.53
CA ILE A 624 74.52 -46.83 71.90
C ILE A 624 74.81 -47.10 73.37
N SER A 625 75.95 -47.71 73.68
CA SER A 625 76.37 -47.99 75.06
C SER A 625 76.73 -46.71 75.82
N SER A 626 76.34 -46.64 77.09
CA SER A 626 76.83 -45.64 78.05
C SER A 626 78.30 -45.92 78.41
N GLU A 627 79.00 -44.94 78.98
CA GLU A 627 80.38 -45.14 79.45
C GLU A 627 80.46 -46.31 80.46
N GLY A 628 81.43 -47.20 80.27
CA GLY A 628 81.61 -48.39 81.10
C GLY A 628 80.69 -49.58 80.77
N TRP A 629 79.86 -49.48 79.73
CA TRP A 629 78.99 -50.58 79.26
C TRP A 629 79.39 -51.05 77.86
N LYS A 630 79.00 -52.28 77.52
CA LYS A 630 79.02 -52.84 76.17
C LYS A 630 77.64 -53.41 75.85
N PHE A 631 77.24 -53.30 74.59
CA PHE A 631 76.02 -53.92 74.09
C PHE A 631 76.23 -55.42 73.90
N ASP A 632 75.27 -56.24 74.37
CA ASP A 632 75.32 -57.70 74.24
C ASP A 632 74.39 -58.23 73.14
N ASN A 633 73.12 -57.79 73.13
CA ASN A 633 72.09 -58.25 72.17
C ASN A 633 70.74 -57.54 72.35
N TRP A 634 69.94 -57.60 71.28
CA TRP A 634 68.50 -57.35 71.27
C TRP A 634 67.73 -58.63 71.62
N THR A 635 66.73 -58.56 72.51
CA THR A 635 65.81 -59.67 72.77
C THR A 635 64.33 -59.28 72.70
N GLU A 636 63.49 -60.24 72.34
CA GLU A 636 62.03 -60.17 72.49
C GLU A 636 61.58 -61.45 73.20
N ASN A 637 60.83 -61.33 74.31
CA ASN A 637 60.43 -62.46 75.15
C ASN A 637 61.59 -63.41 75.51
N SER A 638 62.76 -62.85 75.86
CA SER A 638 64.03 -63.56 76.13
C SER A 638 64.68 -64.29 74.94
N THR A 639 64.10 -64.23 73.74
CA THR A 639 64.72 -64.77 72.52
C THR A 639 65.63 -63.71 71.89
N ILE A 640 66.89 -64.06 71.59
CA ILE A 640 67.84 -63.16 70.94
C ILE A 640 67.41 -62.91 69.49
N LEU A 641 67.28 -61.64 69.12
CA LEU A 641 66.93 -61.19 67.77
C LEU A 641 68.16 -60.83 66.93
N SER A 642 69.14 -60.16 67.55
CA SER A 642 70.41 -59.77 66.94
C SER A 642 71.44 -59.46 68.02
N VAL A 643 72.72 -59.71 67.74
CA VAL A 643 73.88 -59.30 68.57
C VAL A 643 74.51 -58.00 68.08
N ASP A 644 74.13 -57.53 66.89
CA ASP A 644 74.65 -56.29 66.31
C ASP A 644 73.96 -55.08 66.94
N THR A 645 74.72 -54.01 67.21
CA THR A 645 74.17 -52.73 67.71
C THR A 645 73.15 -52.12 66.75
N LEU A 646 73.21 -52.46 65.46
CA LEU A 646 72.26 -52.06 64.43
C LEU A 646 71.35 -53.24 64.08
N TYR A 647 70.04 -53.11 64.35
CA TYR A 647 69.07 -54.16 64.05
C TYR A 647 67.93 -53.64 63.15
N SER A 648 67.79 -54.26 61.97
CA SER A 648 66.74 -53.93 61.01
C SER A 648 65.64 -54.98 61.01
N LEU A 649 64.37 -54.53 61.04
CA LEU A 649 63.20 -55.40 61.06
C LEU A 649 62.02 -54.79 60.27
N VAL A 650 61.04 -55.62 59.92
CA VAL A 650 59.75 -55.20 59.34
C VAL A 650 58.67 -55.27 60.42
N LEU A 651 58.06 -54.13 60.74
CA LEU A 651 57.15 -54.00 61.89
C LEU A 651 55.70 -54.38 61.52
N ASN A 652 55.37 -55.66 61.54
CA ASN A 652 54.03 -56.17 61.17
C ASN A 652 52.97 -56.10 62.29
N ALA A 653 53.39 -55.84 63.53
CA ALA A 653 52.56 -55.60 64.71
C ALA A 653 53.38 -54.78 65.72
N SER A 654 52.74 -54.19 66.75
CA SER A 654 53.48 -53.54 67.83
C SER A 654 54.39 -54.54 68.57
N LYS A 655 55.57 -54.10 68.98
CA LYS A 655 56.60 -54.92 69.64
C LYS A 655 57.21 -54.19 70.83
N VAL A 656 57.63 -54.97 71.83
CA VAL A 656 58.52 -54.53 72.91
C VAL A 656 59.82 -55.31 72.78
N ILE A 657 60.93 -54.60 72.57
CA ILE A 657 62.27 -55.19 72.43
C ILE A 657 63.14 -54.70 73.59
N VAL A 658 64.02 -55.57 74.10
CA VAL A 658 64.99 -55.21 75.14
C VAL A 658 66.38 -55.10 74.51
N ALA A 659 67.05 -53.97 74.73
CA ALA A 659 68.47 -53.81 74.48
C ALA A 659 69.25 -54.21 75.74
N ASN A 660 69.99 -55.32 75.66
CA ASN A 660 70.76 -55.86 76.78
C ASN A 660 72.22 -55.40 76.70
N PHE A 661 72.76 -55.00 77.85
CA PHE A 661 74.13 -54.53 78.00
C PHE A 661 74.78 -55.17 79.23
N SER A 662 76.10 -55.34 79.16
CA SER A 662 76.92 -55.77 80.29
C SER A 662 78.03 -54.75 80.58
N ILE A 663 78.66 -54.86 81.74
CA ILE A 663 79.77 -53.97 82.12
C ILE A 663 80.95 -54.25 81.19
N ASN A 664 81.55 -53.19 80.65
CA ASN A 664 82.75 -53.28 79.83
C ASN A 664 83.99 -53.43 80.74
N THR A 665 84.45 -54.66 80.90
CA THR A 665 85.51 -55.02 81.85
C THR A 665 86.89 -54.43 81.51
N ALA A 666 87.15 -54.08 80.24
CA ALA A 666 88.42 -53.50 79.78
C ALA A 666 88.18 -52.20 79.00
N ILE A 667 88.61 -51.07 79.55
CA ILE A 667 88.42 -49.75 78.97
C ILE A 667 89.54 -49.47 77.96
N ARG A 668 89.19 -49.18 76.70
CA ARG A 668 90.16 -48.71 75.68
C ARG A 668 90.60 -47.28 76.03
N GLU A 669 91.89 -47.08 76.31
CA GLU A 669 92.41 -45.79 76.80
C GLU A 669 92.76 -44.81 75.69
N SER A 670 93.07 -45.28 74.49
CA SER A 670 93.36 -44.43 73.35
C SER A 670 93.13 -45.15 72.02
N ASN A 671 93.01 -44.38 70.94
CA ASN A 671 93.01 -44.89 69.57
C ASN A 671 94.43 -45.19 69.05
N ILE A 672 95.47 -45.15 69.90
CA ILE A 672 96.82 -45.56 69.51
C ILE A 672 96.83 -47.09 69.42
N ILE A 673 97.05 -47.60 68.21
CA ILE A 673 97.26 -49.01 67.95
C ILE A 673 98.74 -49.31 68.21
N PRO A 674 99.08 -50.13 69.22
CA PRO A 674 100.48 -50.51 69.46
C PRO A 674 100.98 -51.41 68.33
N THR A 675 102.27 -51.34 68.01
CA THR A 675 102.88 -52.16 66.94
C THR A 675 103.13 -53.61 67.34
N GLU A 676 103.06 -53.91 68.64
CA GLU A 676 103.29 -55.22 69.24
C GLU A 676 102.34 -55.46 70.42
N PHE A 677 102.26 -56.71 70.89
CA PHE A 677 101.53 -57.00 72.11
C PHE A 677 102.32 -56.50 73.34
N VAL A 678 101.64 -55.80 74.24
CA VAL A 678 102.26 -55.21 75.44
C VAL A 678 101.49 -55.62 76.69
N LEU A 679 102.21 -55.94 77.76
CA LEU A 679 101.67 -55.99 79.12
C LEU A 679 102.47 -55.01 79.98
N SER A 680 101.85 -53.92 80.40
CA SER A 680 102.48 -52.90 81.24
C SER A 680 102.63 -53.37 82.68
N GLN A 681 103.49 -52.70 83.45
CA GLN A 681 103.48 -52.85 84.91
C GLN A 681 102.19 -52.24 85.47
N ASN A 682 101.54 -52.90 86.42
CA ASN A 682 100.34 -52.39 87.07
C ASN A 682 100.66 -51.10 87.84
N TYR A 683 99.72 -50.16 87.88
CA TYR A 683 99.90 -48.90 88.60
C TYR A 683 98.66 -48.57 89.45
N PRO A 684 98.83 -48.20 90.74
CA PRO A 684 100.09 -48.18 91.49
C PRO A 684 100.67 -49.59 91.73
N ASN A 685 101.95 -49.70 92.07
CA ASN A 685 102.57 -50.93 92.56
C ASN A 685 103.75 -50.57 93.51
N PRO A 686 103.66 -50.80 94.83
CA PRO A 686 102.58 -51.52 95.54
C PRO A 686 101.22 -50.82 95.49
N PHE A 687 100.14 -51.57 95.76
CA PHE A 687 98.76 -51.06 95.68
C PHE A 687 97.90 -51.42 96.90
N ASN A 688 96.84 -50.64 97.13
CA ASN A 688 95.87 -50.84 98.22
C ASN A 688 94.48 -50.28 97.86
N PRO A 689 93.40 -51.08 97.93
CA PRO A 689 93.34 -52.47 97.49
C PRO A 689 93.23 -52.56 95.95
N SER A 690 93.20 -51.44 95.23
CA SER A 690 92.95 -51.35 93.79
C SER A 690 94.17 -50.94 92.98
N THR A 691 94.35 -51.54 91.81
CA THR A 691 95.37 -51.18 90.81
C THR A 691 94.80 -51.27 89.40
N ASN A 692 95.39 -50.53 88.46
CA ASN A 692 95.10 -50.70 87.04
C ASN A 692 96.18 -51.57 86.38
N ILE A 693 95.77 -52.42 85.44
CA ILE A 693 96.64 -53.20 84.56
C ILE A 693 96.39 -52.69 83.13
N GLN A 694 97.43 -52.21 82.47
CA GLN A 694 97.37 -51.79 81.06
C GLN A 694 97.98 -52.85 80.16
N PHE A 695 97.39 -53.05 78.98
CA PHE A 695 97.87 -53.96 77.95
C PHE A 695 97.55 -53.42 76.55
N GLY A 696 98.34 -53.83 75.57
CA GLY A 696 98.24 -53.38 74.17
C GLY A 696 98.08 -54.57 73.23
N LEU A 697 97.19 -54.41 72.24
CA LEU A 697 96.88 -55.41 71.21
C LEU A 697 97.16 -54.79 69.82
N PRO A 698 98.05 -55.35 68.99
CA PRO A 698 98.35 -54.84 67.64
C PRO A 698 97.34 -55.29 66.57
N LYS A 699 96.46 -56.21 66.94
CA LYS A 699 95.38 -56.79 66.12
C LYS A 699 94.27 -57.27 67.04
N ARG A 700 93.08 -57.51 66.50
CA ARG A 700 92.01 -58.26 67.16
C ARG A 700 92.49 -59.63 67.67
N SER A 701 92.28 -59.91 68.96
CA SER A 701 92.71 -61.14 69.64
C SER A 701 91.78 -61.52 70.81
N ASN A 702 91.72 -62.81 71.15
CA ASN A 702 91.04 -63.24 72.37
C ASN A 702 91.95 -63.11 73.59
N VAL A 703 91.59 -62.27 74.55
CA VAL A 703 92.44 -61.87 75.67
C VAL A 703 91.93 -62.45 76.99
N ILE A 704 92.79 -63.22 77.64
CA ILE A 704 92.55 -63.78 78.97
C ILE A 704 93.52 -63.14 79.97
N ILE A 705 93.01 -62.47 80.99
CA ILE A 705 93.81 -61.92 82.10
C ILE A 705 93.44 -62.60 83.40
N LYS A 706 94.43 -63.20 84.07
CA LYS A 706 94.29 -63.97 85.30
C LYS A 706 95.26 -63.52 86.38
N ILE A 707 94.82 -63.57 87.64
CA ILE A 707 95.64 -63.33 88.83
C ILE A 707 95.96 -64.66 89.50
N HIS A 708 97.23 -64.83 89.85
CA HIS A 708 97.77 -66.00 90.54
C HIS A 708 98.50 -65.59 91.82
N ASN A 709 98.49 -66.46 92.83
CA ASN A 709 99.30 -66.30 94.04
C ASN A 709 100.74 -66.84 93.86
N VAL A 710 101.57 -66.74 94.90
CA VAL A 710 102.98 -67.24 94.88
C VAL A 710 103.13 -68.75 94.65
N LEU A 711 102.07 -69.54 94.78
CA LEU A 711 102.05 -70.99 94.50
C LEU A 711 101.60 -71.29 93.05
N GLY A 712 101.36 -70.26 92.23
CA GLY A 712 100.83 -70.41 90.87
C GLY A 712 99.34 -70.76 90.80
N LYS A 713 98.61 -70.74 91.93
CA LYS A 713 97.16 -70.98 91.95
C LYS A 713 96.42 -69.73 91.47
N GLU A 714 95.52 -69.90 90.50
CA GLU A 714 94.58 -68.86 90.07
C GLU A 714 93.67 -68.43 91.24
N VAL A 715 93.59 -67.12 91.48
CA VAL A 715 92.77 -66.50 92.54
C VAL A 715 91.72 -65.53 91.98
N SER A 716 91.84 -65.12 90.71
CA SER A 716 90.83 -64.31 90.03
C SER A 716 91.02 -64.37 88.50
N LEU A 717 89.92 -64.47 87.76
CA LEU A 717 89.85 -64.20 86.33
C LEU A 717 89.34 -62.76 86.17
N LEU A 718 90.11 -61.90 85.49
CA LEU A 718 89.75 -60.49 85.29
C LEU A 718 89.15 -60.23 83.91
N LEU A 719 89.66 -60.91 82.88
CA LEU A 719 89.21 -60.76 81.50
C LEU A 719 89.24 -62.11 80.80
N ASN A 720 88.26 -62.37 79.94
CA ASN A 720 88.24 -63.47 78.98
C ASN A 720 87.33 -63.04 77.83
N GLU A 721 87.82 -62.10 77.02
CA GLU A 721 87.04 -61.42 75.98
C GLU A 721 87.86 -61.23 74.71
N THR A 722 87.21 -61.30 73.55
CA THR A 722 87.83 -60.90 72.28
C THR A 722 87.74 -59.39 72.13
N LEU A 723 88.90 -58.75 71.99
CA LEU A 723 89.05 -57.30 71.86
C LEU A 723 89.72 -56.97 70.52
N GLU A 724 89.35 -55.82 69.95
CA GLU A 724 89.98 -55.24 68.76
C GLU A 724 91.39 -54.68 69.09
N GLU A 725 92.14 -54.21 68.10
CA GLU A 725 93.43 -53.57 68.34
C GLU A 725 93.34 -52.25 69.13
N GLY A 726 94.35 -51.97 69.94
CA GLY A 726 94.45 -50.75 70.73
C GLY A 726 95.10 -50.94 72.10
N LEU A 727 95.12 -49.85 72.88
CA LEU A 727 95.59 -49.85 74.26
C LEU A 727 94.39 -49.92 75.23
N TYR A 728 94.44 -50.86 76.17
CA TYR A 728 93.38 -51.16 77.12
C TYR A 728 93.86 -51.09 78.57
N ARG A 729 92.94 -50.72 79.46
CA ARG A 729 93.10 -50.76 80.91
C ARG A 729 91.98 -51.57 81.55
N ILE A 730 92.37 -52.50 82.42
CA ILE A 730 91.47 -53.18 83.34
C ILE A 730 91.80 -52.79 84.78
N SER A 731 90.77 -52.52 85.58
CA SER A 731 90.92 -52.26 87.02
C SER A 731 90.82 -53.57 87.79
N PHE A 732 91.74 -53.80 88.73
CA PHE A 732 91.73 -54.93 89.64
C PHE A 732 91.57 -54.45 91.08
N ASN A 733 90.50 -54.87 91.75
CA ASN A 733 90.28 -54.64 93.18
C ASN A 733 90.54 -55.93 93.96
N ALA A 734 91.60 -55.93 94.77
CA ALA A 734 92.04 -57.05 95.58
C ALA A 734 91.53 -57.00 97.04
N SER A 735 90.42 -56.30 97.31
CA SER A 735 89.88 -56.15 98.69
C SER A 735 89.66 -57.48 99.41
N ASN A 736 89.40 -58.56 98.67
CA ASN A 736 89.14 -59.90 99.22
C ASN A 736 90.40 -60.79 99.33
N LEU A 737 91.59 -60.28 99.00
CA LEU A 737 92.86 -61.01 99.06
C LEU A 737 93.75 -60.50 100.23
N PRO A 738 94.56 -61.35 100.88
CA PRO A 738 95.53 -60.91 101.90
C PRO A 738 96.70 -60.12 101.30
N SER A 739 97.35 -59.27 102.10
CA SER A 739 98.60 -58.60 101.69
C SER A 739 99.65 -59.61 101.26
N GLY A 740 100.37 -59.33 100.17
CA GLY A 740 101.34 -60.27 99.61
C GLY A 740 101.68 -60.03 98.14
N MET A 741 102.57 -60.87 97.62
CA MET A 741 102.97 -60.87 96.22
C MET A 741 101.99 -61.70 95.38
N TYR A 742 101.60 -61.15 94.24
CA TYR A 742 100.73 -61.78 93.24
C TYR A 742 101.34 -61.64 91.86
N PHE A 743 100.88 -62.46 90.93
CA PHE A 743 101.26 -62.41 89.52
C PHE A 743 100.00 -62.23 88.68
N TYR A 744 100.05 -61.33 87.70
CA TYR A 744 99.02 -61.26 86.66
C TYR A 744 99.61 -61.73 85.33
N THR A 745 98.83 -62.54 84.63
CA THR A 745 99.19 -63.13 83.34
C THR A 745 98.22 -62.65 82.28
N ILE A 746 98.72 -62.37 81.09
CA ILE A 746 97.91 -62.22 79.87
C ILE A 746 98.18 -63.40 78.94
N ASP A 747 97.13 -63.88 78.28
CA ASP A 747 97.16 -64.86 77.20
C ASP A 747 96.34 -64.25 76.05
N ALA A 748 97.01 -63.93 74.93
CA ALA A 748 96.41 -63.28 73.76
C ALA A 748 97.01 -63.86 72.47
N ASP A 749 96.27 -64.76 71.82
CA ASP A 749 96.72 -65.58 70.69
C ASP A 749 98.09 -66.29 70.95
N ASN A 750 99.18 -65.72 70.41
CA ASN A 750 100.55 -66.24 70.54
C ASN A 750 101.37 -65.49 71.61
N PHE A 751 100.82 -64.45 72.23
CA PHE A 751 101.48 -63.65 73.24
C PHE A 751 101.07 -64.10 74.64
N LYS A 752 102.06 -64.50 75.45
CA LYS A 752 101.88 -64.76 76.88
C LYS A 752 102.91 -63.96 77.66
N ALA A 753 102.44 -63.19 78.64
CA ALA A 753 103.31 -62.41 79.50
C ALA A 753 102.83 -62.46 80.95
N THR A 754 103.79 -62.40 81.88
CA THR A 754 103.55 -62.43 83.32
C THR A 754 104.27 -61.26 83.99
N LYS A 755 103.60 -60.58 84.92
CA LYS A 755 104.14 -59.49 85.72
C LYS A 755 103.83 -59.73 87.19
N LYS A 756 104.72 -59.27 88.07
CA LYS A 756 104.53 -59.31 89.53
C LYS A 756 103.85 -58.03 90.02
N MET A 757 103.02 -58.14 91.05
CA MET A 757 102.42 -57.01 91.77
C MET A 757 102.43 -57.28 93.28
N LEU A 758 102.45 -56.21 94.08
CA LEU A 758 102.53 -56.28 95.54
C LEU A 758 101.34 -55.56 96.18
N LEU A 759 100.46 -56.32 96.83
CA LEU A 759 99.33 -55.81 97.60
C LEU A 759 99.80 -55.51 99.03
N ILE A 760 99.62 -54.28 99.48
CA ILE A 760 99.87 -53.86 100.86
C ILE A 760 98.58 -53.24 101.39
N LYS A 761 97.90 -53.96 102.28
CA LYS A 761 96.78 -53.41 103.06
C LYS A 761 97.27 -52.64 104.28
#